data_AF-A0A7G2M7L4-F1
#
_entry.id   AF-A0A7G2M7L4-F1
#
_cell.length_a   1.000
_cell.length_b   1.000
_cell.length_c   1.000
_cell.angle_alpha   90.00
_cell.angle_beta   90.00
_cell.angle_gamma   90.00
#
_symmetry.space_group_name_H-M   'P 1'
#
loop_
_entity.id
_entity.type
_entity.pdbx_description
1 polymer ?
#
loop_
_entity_poly.entity_id
_entity_poly.type
_entity_poly.pdbx_seq_one_letter_code
_entity_poly.pdbx_strand_id
1 'polypeptide(L)'
;MIRYLLGIVLFISVFSFSACKDDETKAEPYLNVEETLLQLDEKTQQTTIDVNTNIDDWDVTSTDEKWCIAARLMTSGNRVQIYVSENKDTDLRKASVFIEGGSFKHEIKVEQLGSAPGILLTKDTLLVDAAGATRQITATANITYDVKLSDNGWITEAPRGRVTTTTYTFNMDENSRYEARFDTIVFRSTDAAAPQLEVKLPVMQKAKTSSPGEVEVEGDPHIIPTGGLANQYQPGQNIENTWDGKFAADGGAPYHSPWGAPYGDETVFPVVLEYFFDGGETLPEQIDYLIYYTRSGNGNFGEVEIWVSTEAQPEYTKYGDYDFQMKNSPSKVVFTDGLVRPKKIKFVVKTGAGGFASCDEMEFYAKKTGGALEDQLLTVFTDITCSQLKTGVTDAQIDALPGYFSEIALKMKRGEYETEFRVHDYPAYSVAEDWADRLLTKEYGILDNTTGIYANAGDEIIVLVGDTHGQEISLLSIADGDVSGDSYFLSEGVNKLAIRNTGLLYVMYHTDLSSPRALPIRVHIPMGSGLVNGYFDLEEHKTDAKYAELLTKSTYKYFTIKGRNIMMTFHTNRLRQYVPNSIIPTIEMWDNVIAWQLSLMGIENERGQLWNNRLFASSFEGEGYMWATNYRTGFHENTLYKILVPETMMEDKDNMWGPAHEIGHINQFAINWPGCSESSNNLFSNYVIFKFGKFCSRGTALSELNNYRVVQDQPFTLISGATHQGENTELHMRMNWQLFVYFHRVLGDEQFWPRLFKLLRQTPPVESNPGWSQLNFAEQACAAANLDLTDFFEMWGFFVPVDNVPYEQYGNWTLNVTPAMIAETKARIAAKRYRKPAHVIQYIEDRKQNDTGNVDEVGDVGYWTQFRDNQRITKNVTYKLSGTAIRITNGEEAVAFELRDAQDKLIWFSNFLNFEVSSSVLDKMDKIYAVQANGTRITVVTGN
;
A
#
# COMPACT_ATOMS: atom_id res chain seq x y z
N MET A 1 -10.49 5.40 45.51
CA MET A 1 -11.52 4.42 45.92
C MET A 1 -12.09 3.83 44.63
N ILE A 2 -11.68 2.62 44.20
CA ILE A 2 -12.42 1.34 44.38
C ILE A 2 -13.83 1.46 43.74
N ARG A 3 -14.29 0.74 42.70
CA ARG A 3 -13.95 -0.52 41.98
C ARG A 3 -14.85 -0.62 40.71
N TYR A 4 -14.37 -1.33 39.66
CA TYR A 4 -15.00 -2.35 38.76
C TYR A 4 -16.54 -2.33 38.47
N LEU A 5 -17.12 -2.79 37.34
CA LEU A 5 -16.77 -3.77 36.30
C LEU A 5 -17.82 -3.70 35.15
N LEU A 6 -17.40 -4.05 33.92
CA LEU A 6 -18.07 -4.75 32.79
C LEU A 6 -19.57 -4.57 32.47
N GLY A 7 -19.83 -4.40 31.16
CA GLY A 7 -21.07 -4.86 30.52
C GLY A 7 -21.42 -4.14 29.22
N ILE A 8 -20.66 -4.43 28.15
CA ILE A 8 -20.90 -3.90 26.80
C ILE A 8 -22.26 -4.35 26.26
N VAL A 9 -23.00 -3.35 25.81
CA VAL A 9 -24.18 -3.39 24.94
C VAL A 9 -23.70 -3.42 23.49
N LEU A 10 -24.32 -4.23 22.63
CA LEU A 10 -24.37 -3.98 21.18
C LEU A 10 -25.85 -4.11 20.77
N PHE A 11 -26.60 -3.00 20.68
CA PHE A 11 -26.84 -2.16 19.48
C PHE A 11 -27.36 -2.97 18.28
N ILE A 12 -28.68 -3.03 18.05
CA ILE A 12 -29.56 -2.02 17.39
C ILE A 12 -29.57 -2.17 15.87
N SER A 13 -30.76 -2.45 15.33
CA SER A 13 -31.34 -1.79 14.14
C SER A 13 -32.78 -2.33 13.95
N VAL A 14 -33.79 -1.66 14.52
CA VAL A 14 -34.71 -0.70 13.86
C VAL A 14 -35.52 -1.33 12.71
N PHE A 15 -36.84 -1.46 12.90
CA PHE A 15 -37.85 -0.83 12.02
C PHE A 15 -39.21 -0.78 12.74
N SER A 16 -39.75 0.43 12.86
CA SER A 16 -41.07 0.70 13.41
C SER A 16 -42.17 0.42 12.38
N PHE A 17 -43.20 -0.35 12.75
CA PHE A 17 -44.56 -0.17 12.26
C PHE A 17 -45.54 -0.31 13.44
N SER A 18 -46.42 0.67 13.53
CA SER A 18 -47.41 0.83 14.61
C SER A 18 -48.61 -0.11 14.49
N ALA A 19 -49.11 -0.48 15.67
CA ALA A 19 -50.52 -0.64 16.07
C ALA A 19 -51.15 -2.06 16.14
N CYS A 20 -51.14 -2.56 17.39
CA CYS A 20 -52.24 -3.21 18.13
C CYS A 20 -52.65 -4.66 17.84
N LYS A 21 -52.13 -5.59 18.66
CA LYS A 21 -52.88 -6.34 19.70
C LYS A 21 -51.90 -7.20 20.50
N ASP A 22 -52.17 -7.40 21.79
CA ASP A 22 -51.38 -8.25 22.68
C ASP A 22 -51.18 -9.65 22.08
N ASP A 23 -49.91 -10.06 21.88
CA ASP A 23 -49.53 -11.44 21.59
C ASP A 23 -48.41 -11.85 22.54
N GLU A 24 -48.68 -12.85 23.38
CA GLU A 24 -47.66 -13.56 24.15
C GLU A 24 -46.60 -14.08 23.18
N THR A 25 -45.35 -13.64 23.34
CA THR A 25 -44.21 -14.16 22.60
C THR A 25 -44.01 -15.63 22.96
N LYS A 26 -44.52 -16.54 22.12
CA LYS A 26 -44.19 -17.98 22.19
C LYS A 26 -42.68 -18.14 21.99
N ALA A 27 -42.03 -18.84 22.91
CA ALA A 27 -40.62 -19.20 22.78
C ALA A 27 -40.36 -19.94 21.45
N GLU A 28 -39.22 -19.69 20.82
CA GLU A 28 -38.84 -20.37 19.59
C GLU A 28 -38.79 -21.90 19.80
N PRO A 29 -39.27 -22.71 18.84
CA PRO A 29 -39.27 -24.17 18.98
C PRO A 29 -37.85 -24.73 18.98
N TYR A 30 -37.54 -25.65 19.88
CA TYR A 30 -36.27 -26.38 19.95
C TYR A 30 -36.50 -27.86 20.25
N LEU A 31 -35.60 -28.73 19.79
CA LEU A 31 -35.58 -30.16 20.11
C LEU A 31 -34.12 -30.61 20.27
N ASN A 32 -33.74 -30.93 21.50
CA ASN A 32 -32.37 -31.32 21.86
C ASN A 32 -32.37 -32.68 22.57
N VAL A 33 -31.52 -33.58 22.11
CA VAL A 33 -31.30 -34.92 22.67
C VAL A 33 -29.79 -35.12 22.79
N GLU A 34 -29.31 -35.54 23.95
CA GLU A 34 -27.85 -35.69 24.19
C GLU A 34 -27.31 -36.97 23.54
N GLU A 35 -28.08 -38.05 23.58
CA GLU A 35 -27.71 -39.35 23.07
C GLU A 35 -27.70 -39.38 21.54
N THR A 36 -26.61 -39.85 20.95
CA THR A 36 -26.47 -40.06 19.50
C THR A 36 -26.15 -41.52 19.14
N LEU A 37 -25.75 -42.32 20.14
CA LEU A 37 -25.36 -43.71 19.98
C LEU A 37 -25.74 -44.51 21.24
N LEU A 38 -26.43 -45.63 21.03
CA LEU A 38 -26.81 -46.59 22.06
C LEU A 38 -26.21 -47.96 21.70
N GLN A 39 -25.31 -48.47 22.55
CA GLN A 39 -24.64 -49.76 22.34
C GLN A 39 -25.05 -50.75 23.42
N LEU A 40 -25.63 -51.87 23.00
CA LEU A 40 -26.30 -52.85 23.87
C LEU A 40 -25.68 -54.24 23.73
N ASP A 41 -25.74 -55.03 24.80
CA ASP A 41 -25.36 -56.43 24.75
C ASP A 41 -26.41 -57.25 23.98
N GLU A 42 -26.18 -58.54 23.79
CA GLU A 42 -27.06 -59.41 23.01
C GLU A 42 -28.44 -59.63 23.64
N LYS A 43 -28.68 -59.18 24.88
CA LYS A 43 -29.90 -59.47 25.63
C LYS A 43 -30.99 -58.46 25.38
N THR A 44 -32.20 -58.82 25.80
CA THR A 44 -33.31 -57.89 25.85
C THR A 44 -33.00 -56.77 26.83
N GLN A 45 -33.03 -55.52 26.37
CA GLN A 45 -32.74 -54.34 27.16
C GLN A 45 -33.75 -53.22 26.87
N GLN A 46 -34.00 -52.39 27.88
CA GLN A 46 -34.88 -51.23 27.77
C GLN A 46 -34.15 -50.00 28.31
N THR A 47 -34.08 -48.96 27.50
CA THR A 47 -33.40 -47.70 27.79
C THR A 47 -34.38 -46.55 27.69
N THR A 48 -34.25 -45.56 28.56
CA THR A 48 -35.05 -44.34 28.51
C THR A 48 -34.13 -43.16 28.27
N ILE A 49 -34.48 -42.32 27.30
CA ILE A 49 -33.73 -41.17 26.82
C ILE A 49 -34.57 -39.92 27.08
N ASP A 50 -33.96 -38.92 27.70
CA ASP A 50 -34.59 -37.61 27.93
C ASP A 50 -34.57 -36.79 26.63
N VAL A 51 -35.69 -36.13 26.32
CA VAL A 51 -35.83 -35.23 25.17
C VAL A 51 -36.13 -33.84 25.71
N ASN A 52 -35.19 -32.90 25.55
CA ASN A 52 -35.39 -31.52 25.95
C ASN A 52 -36.00 -30.74 24.78
N THR A 53 -37.29 -30.46 24.85
CA THR A 53 -38.05 -29.80 23.78
C THR A 53 -39.21 -29.00 24.35
N ASN A 54 -39.54 -27.88 23.71
CA ASN A 54 -40.78 -27.12 23.93
C ASN A 54 -41.81 -27.35 22.79
N ILE A 55 -41.55 -28.29 21.88
CA ILE A 55 -42.48 -28.72 20.85
C ILE A 55 -43.43 -29.74 21.50
N ASP A 56 -44.74 -29.53 21.39
CA ASP A 56 -45.73 -30.45 21.94
C ASP A 56 -45.94 -31.69 21.05
N ASP A 57 -45.93 -31.47 19.73
CA ASP A 57 -46.17 -32.48 18.68
C ASP A 57 -44.84 -32.93 18.05
N TRP A 58 -44.21 -33.90 18.69
CA TRP A 58 -43.03 -34.61 18.19
C TRP A 58 -43.25 -36.12 18.31
N ASP A 59 -42.64 -36.85 17.37
CA ASP A 59 -42.80 -38.28 17.19
C ASP A 59 -41.45 -39.00 17.25
N VAL A 60 -41.50 -40.31 17.44
CA VAL A 60 -40.33 -41.19 17.42
C VAL A 60 -40.57 -42.39 16.53
N THR A 61 -39.63 -42.65 15.63
CA THR A 61 -39.67 -43.82 14.74
C THR A 61 -38.39 -44.62 14.84
N SER A 62 -38.48 -45.92 14.57
CA SER A 62 -37.32 -46.80 14.47
C SER A 62 -37.24 -47.38 13.07
N THR A 63 -36.02 -47.52 12.53
CA THR A 63 -35.82 -48.15 11.22
C THR A 63 -36.08 -49.65 11.23
N ASP A 64 -36.09 -50.29 12.41
CA ASP A 64 -36.35 -51.73 12.54
C ASP A 64 -37.15 -52.06 13.82
N GLU A 65 -38.46 -51.84 13.75
CA GLU A 65 -39.40 -52.08 14.85
C GLU A 65 -39.56 -53.56 15.22
N LYS A 66 -38.98 -54.50 14.47
CA LYS A 66 -39.06 -55.94 14.82
C LYS A 66 -38.25 -56.26 16.07
N TRP A 67 -37.16 -55.52 16.29
CA TRP A 67 -36.25 -55.77 17.40
C TRP A 67 -35.83 -54.51 18.14
N CYS A 68 -35.90 -53.32 17.53
CA CYS A 68 -35.62 -52.04 18.18
C CYS A 68 -36.90 -51.19 18.12
N ILE A 69 -37.71 -51.24 19.18
CA ILE A 69 -38.97 -50.52 19.29
C ILE A 69 -38.70 -49.23 20.07
N ALA A 70 -39.02 -48.08 19.49
CA ALA A 70 -38.93 -46.79 20.17
C ALA A 70 -40.32 -46.20 20.32
N ALA A 71 -40.65 -45.68 21.52
CA ALA A 71 -41.95 -45.07 21.80
C ALA A 71 -41.81 -43.87 22.72
N ARG A 72 -42.61 -42.83 22.49
CA ARG A 72 -42.72 -41.66 23.36
C ARG A 72 -43.45 -42.03 24.65
N LEU A 73 -42.89 -41.67 25.81
CA LEU A 73 -43.51 -41.89 27.11
C LEU A 73 -44.40 -40.70 27.49
N MET A 74 -45.71 -40.85 27.34
CA MET A 74 -46.69 -39.76 27.57
C MET A 74 -46.95 -39.45 29.06
N THR A 75 -46.50 -40.30 29.99
CA THR A 75 -46.85 -40.23 31.42
C THR A 75 -45.77 -39.64 32.33
N SER A 76 -44.59 -39.28 31.78
CA SER A 76 -43.43 -38.89 32.60
C SER A 76 -42.44 -37.95 31.88
N GLY A 77 -42.94 -36.81 31.40
CA GLY A 77 -42.13 -35.78 30.73
C GLY A 77 -41.80 -36.11 29.26
N ASN A 78 -41.01 -35.26 28.60
CA ASN A 78 -40.57 -35.50 27.23
C ASN A 78 -39.46 -36.56 27.20
N ARG A 79 -39.84 -37.83 27.07
CA ARG A 79 -38.92 -38.99 27.09
C ARG A 79 -39.22 -39.98 25.98
N VAL A 80 -38.18 -40.61 25.46
CA VAL A 80 -38.27 -41.76 24.55
C VAL A 80 -37.85 -43.02 25.29
N GLN A 81 -38.64 -44.08 25.15
CA GLN A 81 -38.29 -45.41 25.59
C GLN A 81 -37.89 -46.24 24.38
N ILE A 82 -36.65 -46.74 24.38
CA ILE A 82 -36.15 -47.67 23.39
C ILE A 82 -36.12 -49.06 24.04
N TYR A 83 -36.92 -49.97 23.52
CA TYR A 83 -36.91 -51.38 23.86
C TYR A 83 -36.22 -52.17 22.75
N VAL A 84 -35.23 -52.95 23.14
CA VAL A 84 -34.45 -53.78 22.24
C VAL A 84 -34.62 -55.24 22.64
N SER A 85 -35.08 -56.10 21.72
CA SER A 85 -35.23 -57.53 21.98
C SER A 85 -33.87 -58.24 21.94
N GLU A 86 -33.79 -59.45 22.49
CA GLU A 86 -32.58 -60.27 22.40
C GLU A 86 -32.13 -60.49 20.94
N ASN A 87 -30.83 -60.32 20.68
CA ASN A 87 -30.22 -60.65 19.40
C ASN A 87 -29.73 -62.10 19.42
N LYS A 88 -30.52 -62.98 18.80
CA LYS A 88 -30.18 -64.41 18.68
C LYS A 88 -29.29 -64.74 17.49
N ASP A 89 -29.02 -63.76 16.63
CA ASP A 89 -28.16 -63.94 15.47
C ASP A 89 -26.68 -63.96 15.88
N THR A 90 -25.81 -64.43 15.00
CA THR A 90 -24.36 -64.45 15.25
C THR A 90 -23.77 -63.04 15.16
N ASP A 91 -24.23 -62.25 14.22
CA ASP A 91 -23.66 -60.95 13.91
C ASP A 91 -24.28 -59.80 14.73
N LEU A 92 -23.51 -58.72 14.86
CA LEU A 92 -24.02 -57.44 15.35
C LEU A 92 -25.10 -56.90 14.41
N ARG A 93 -26.17 -56.35 14.97
CA ARG A 93 -27.24 -55.68 14.22
C ARG A 93 -27.35 -54.21 14.59
N LYS A 94 -27.83 -53.40 13.64
CA LYS A 94 -27.93 -51.94 13.76
C LYS A 94 -29.31 -51.44 13.37
N ALA A 95 -29.79 -50.43 14.07
CA ALA A 95 -30.99 -49.66 13.74
C ALA A 95 -30.73 -48.17 14.03
N SER A 96 -31.60 -47.30 13.53
CA SER A 96 -31.63 -45.90 13.92
C SER A 96 -33.00 -45.56 14.50
N VAL A 97 -33.00 -44.78 15.57
CA VAL A 97 -34.20 -44.19 16.15
C VAL A 97 -34.18 -42.70 15.84
N PHE A 98 -35.23 -42.21 15.19
CA PHE A 98 -35.37 -40.81 14.82
C PHE A 98 -36.40 -40.14 15.71
N ILE A 99 -36.04 -38.98 16.26
CA ILE A 99 -36.92 -38.12 17.07
C ILE A 99 -37.17 -36.86 16.25
N GLU A 100 -38.42 -36.61 15.88
CA GLU A 100 -38.80 -35.58 14.91
C GLU A 100 -39.89 -34.67 15.46
N GLY A 101 -39.72 -33.35 15.33
CA GLY A 101 -40.70 -32.36 15.77
C GLY A 101 -40.57 -31.07 14.97
N GLY A 102 -41.63 -30.65 14.28
CA GLY A 102 -41.58 -29.52 13.36
C GLY A 102 -40.56 -29.74 12.23
N SER A 103 -39.52 -28.91 12.17
CA SER A 103 -38.40 -29.01 11.22
C SER A 103 -37.15 -29.69 11.80
N PHE A 104 -37.16 -30.07 13.08
CA PHE A 104 -36.03 -30.68 13.77
C PHE A 104 -36.09 -32.21 13.66
N LYS A 105 -34.93 -32.83 13.42
CA LYS A 105 -34.74 -34.28 13.36
C LYS A 105 -33.44 -34.65 14.03
N HIS A 106 -33.51 -35.55 15.01
CA HIS A 106 -32.37 -36.11 15.72
C HIS A 106 -32.28 -37.62 15.49
N GLU A 107 -31.07 -38.14 15.26
CA GLU A 107 -30.82 -39.58 15.06
C GLU A 107 -30.04 -40.17 16.24
N ILE A 108 -30.56 -41.25 16.81
CA ILE A 108 -29.84 -42.13 17.74
C ILE A 108 -29.54 -43.43 17.00
N LYS A 109 -28.26 -43.73 16.79
CA LYS A 109 -27.84 -45.02 16.25
C LYS A 109 -27.91 -46.07 17.36
N VAL A 110 -28.52 -47.22 17.10
CA VAL A 110 -28.64 -48.33 18.02
C VAL A 110 -27.83 -49.50 17.47
N GLU A 111 -26.84 -49.97 18.22
CA GLU A 111 -26.02 -51.14 17.88
C GLU A 111 -26.17 -52.19 18.97
N GLN A 112 -26.48 -53.42 18.57
CA GLN A 112 -26.65 -54.52 19.50
C GLN A 112 -25.76 -55.69 19.10
N LEU A 113 -24.95 -56.17 20.06
CA LEU A 113 -24.11 -57.36 19.86
C LEU A 113 -24.96 -58.60 19.51
N GLY A 114 -24.40 -59.51 18.70
CA GLY A 114 -24.94 -60.85 18.49
C GLY A 114 -24.29 -61.87 19.42
N SER A 115 -24.45 -63.15 19.13
CA SER A 115 -23.81 -64.23 19.89
C SER A 115 -22.30 -64.39 19.62
N ALA A 116 -21.76 -63.76 18.55
CA ALA A 116 -20.31 -63.74 18.32
C ALA A 116 -19.59 -62.84 19.34
N PRO A 117 -18.41 -63.24 19.85
CA PRO A 117 -17.57 -62.40 20.71
C PRO A 117 -17.35 -61.00 20.14
N GLY A 118 -17.71 -59.97 20.92
CA GLY A 118 -17.61 -58.57 20.49
C GLY A 118 -17.44 -57.59 21.65
N ILE A 119 -16.75 -56.48 21.36
CA ILE A 119 -16.58 -55.32 22.25
C ILE A 119 -16.93 -54.08 21.41
N LEU A 120 -17.80 -53.24 21.94
CA LEU A 120 -18.19 -51.95 21.34
C LEU A 120 -17.76 -50.81 22.27
N LEU A 121 -17.25 -49.74 21.68
CA LEU A 121 -16.87 -48.51 22.39
C LEU A 121 -17.74 -47.35 21.92
N THR A 122 -18.09 -46.46 22.85
CA THR A 122 -18.88 -45.25 22.52
C THR A 122 -18.14 -44.25 21.65
N LYS A 123 -16.82 -44.40 21.48
CA LYS A 123 -15.98 -43.60 20.58
C LYS A 123 -14.96 -44.49 19.89
N ASP A 124 -14.61 -44.14 18.66
CA ASP A 124 -13.58 -44.76 17.84
C ASP A 124 -12.21 -44.05 17.98
N THR A 125 -12.18 -42.79 18.43
CA THR A 125 -10.97 -42.02 18.71
C THR A 125 -11.17 -41.02 19.86
N LEU A 126 -10.06 -40.61 20.49
CA LEU A 126 -10.02 -39.54 21.48
C LEU A 126 -9.08 -38.41 21.02
N LEU A 127 -9.64 -37.23 20.79
CA LEU A 127 -8.90 -35.99 20.56
C LEU A 127 -8.85 -35.17 21.85
N VAL A 128 -7.63 -34.81 22.27
CA VAL A 128 -7.35 -34.11 23.53
C VAL A 128 -6.51 -32.87 23.25
N ASP A 129 -6.83 -31.75 23.90
CA ASP A 129 -6.02 -30.55 23.82
C ASP A 129 -4.73 -30.68 24.65
N ALA A 130 -3.76 -29.79 24.42
CA ALA A 130 -2.48 -29.83 25.11
C ALA A 130 -2.63 -29.75 26.64
N ALA A 131 -3.61 -29.01 27.15
CA ALA A 131 -3.89 -28.88 28.58
C ALA A 131 -4.26 -30.21 29.28
N GLY A 132 -4.49 -31.28 28.52
CA GLY A 132 -5.02 -32.52 29.06
C GLY A 132 -6.53 -32.49 29.20
N ALA A 133 -7.11 -33.63 29.52
CA ALA A 133 -8.53 -33.72 29.81
C ALA A 133 -8.89 -35.05 30.48
N THR A 134 -10.05 -35.07 31.12
CA THR A 134 -10.73 -36.31 31.49
C THR A 134 -11.73 -36.68 30.39
N ARG A 135 -11.76 -37.96 30.00
CA ARG A 135 -12.68 -38.51 29.00
C ARG A 135 -13.34 -39.78 29.52
N GLN A 136 -14.64 -39.88 29.30
CA GLN A 136 -15.41 -41.09 29.59
C GLN A 136 -15.66 -41.88 28.31
N ILE A 137 -15.45 -43.20 28.40
CA ILE A 137 -15.71 -44.17 27.34
C ILE A 137 -16.52 -45.31 27.95
N THR A 138 -17.65 -45.66 27.34
CA THR A 138 -18.41 -46.84 27.75
C THR A 138 -18.05 -47.98 26.82
N ALA A 139 -17.73 -49.14 27.41
CA ALA A 139 -17.51 -50.37 26.68
C ALA A 139 -18.64 -51.36 26.96
N THR A 140 -19.26 -51.84 25.89
CA THR A 140 -20.31 -52.87 25.91
C THR A 140 -19.74 -54.14 25.29
N ALA A 141 -19.77 -55.27 26.00
CA ALA A 141 -19.20 -56.53 25.53
C ALA A 141 -20.02 -57.73 26.02
N ASN A 142 -20.04 -58.79 25.21
CA ASN A 142 -20.63 -60.09 25.55
C ASN A 142 -19.59 -61.13 26.01
N ILE A 143 -18.35 -60.67 26.21
CA ILE A 143 -17.18 -61.47 26.64
C ILE A 143 -16.43 -60.79 27.77
N THR A 144 -15.54 -61.54 28.41
CA THR A 144 -14.56 -60.98 29.35
C THR A 144 -13.35 -60.39 28.61
N TYR A 145 -12.87 -59.25 29.10
CA TYR A 145 -11.76 -58.50 28.53
C TYR A 145 -11.01 -57.72 29.63
N ASP A 146 -9.76 -57.38 29.35
CA ASP A 146 -8.93 -56.47 30.15
C ASP A 146 -8.64 -55.20 29.32
N VAL A 147 -8.39 -54.09 30.02
CA VAL A 147 -7.93 -52.85 29.40
C VAL A 147 -6.47 -52.63 29.70
N LYS A 148 -5.71 -52.40 28.64
CA LYS A 148 -4.28 -52.14 28.69
C LYS A 148 -3.99 -50.72 28.24
N LEU A 149 -3.34 -49.98 29.13
CA LEU A 149 -2.72 -48.69 28.84
C LEU A 149 -1.24 -48.90 28.51
N SER A 150 -0.65 -47.96 27.78
CA SER A 150 0.79 -47.95 27.53
C SER A 150 1.55 -47.49 28.78
N ASP A 151 2.80 -47.93 28.94
CA ASP A 151 3.66 -47.60 30.09
C ASP A 151 4.22 -46.16 30.06
N ASN A 152 3.64 -45.26 29.24
CA ASN A 152 4.12 -43.89 29.04
C ASN A 152 3.63 -42.90 30.13
N GLY A 153 2.70 -43.32 30.98
CA GLY A 153 2.30 -42.64 32.20
C GLY A 153 1.37 -41.42 32.06
N TRP A 154 1.12 -40.90 30.86
CA TRP A 154 0.28 -39.69 30.68
C TRP A 154 -1.21 -39.99 30.52
N ILE A 155 -1.59 -41.25 30.28
CA ILE A 155 -2.97 -41.72 30.34
C ILE A 155 -3.10 -42.59 31.59
N THR A 156 -4.02 -42.22 32.47
CA THR A 156 -4.35 -43.01 33.66
C THR A 156 -5.83 -43.34 33.72
N GLU A 157 -6.17 -44.46 34.34
CA GLU A 157 -7.55 -44.86 34.57
C GLU A 157 -7.95 -44.54 36.01
N ALA A 158 -9.11 -43.89 36.21
CA ALA A 158 -9.65 -43.66 37.55
C ALA A 158 -10.21 -44.97 38.18
N PRO A 159 -10.21 -45.15 39.52
CA PRO A 159 -10.71 -46.37 40.20
C PRO A 159 -12.20 -46.66 39.95
N ARG A 160 -12.58 -47.95 39.88
CA ARG A 160 -13.93 -48.40 39.46
C ARG A 160 -14.44 -49.65 40.17
N GLY A 161 -15.75 -49.89 40.10
CA GLY A 161 -16.43 -51.15 40.43
C GLY A 161 -16.90 -51.90 39.16
N ARG A 162 -16.95 -53.25 39.20
CA ARG A 162 -17.25 -54.10 38.03
C ARG A 162 -18.76 -54.26 37.76
N VAL A 163 -19.21 -54.04 36.51
CA VAL A 163 -20.56 -54.36 35.98
C VAL A 163 -20.48 -54.73 34.47
N THR A 164 -21.49 -55.38 33.90
CA THR A 164 -21.59 -55.87 32.51
C THR A 164 -21.44 -54.79 31.43
N THR A 165 -21.96 -53.58 31.66
CA THR A 165 -21.60 -52.37 30.91
C THR A 165 -20.70 -51.54 31.82
N THR A 166 -19.48 -51.22 31.36
CA THR A 166 -18.53 -50.49 32.18
C THR A 166 -18.15 -49.16 31.51
N THR A 167 -18.36 -48.05 32.22
CA THR A 167 -17.80 -46.75 31.86
C THR A 167 -16.39 -46.63 32.42
N TYR A 168 -15.44 -46.32 31.55
CA TYR A 168 -14.05 -46.05 31.81
C TYR A 168 -13.86 -44.54 31.86
N THR A 169 -13.24 -44.04 32.92
CA THR A 169 -12.81 -42.64 33.01
C THR A 169 -11.30 -42.62 32.87
N PHE A 170 -10.83 -42.09 31.75
CA PHE A 170 -9.40 -41.89 31.48
C PHE A 170 -9.04 -40.43 31.75
N ASN A 171 -7.98 -40.21 32.51
CA ASN A 171 -7.37 -38.92 32.70
C ASN A 171 -6.13 -38.84 31.80
N MET A 172 -6.07 -37.81 30.98
CA MET A 172 -4.91 -37.49 30.17
C MET A 172 -4.24 -36.25 30.74
N ASP A 173 -2.98 -36.41 31.17
CA ASP A 173 -2.17 -35.32 31.71
C ASP A 173 -1.88 -34.25 30.64
N GLU A 174 -1.44 -33.08 31.08
CA GLU A 174 -0.97 -32.01 30.19
C GLU A 174 0.18 -32.51 29.30
N ASN A 175 0.16 -32.12 28.02
CA ASN A 175 1.28 -32.23 27.11
C ASN A 175 2.06 -30.91 27.11
N SER A 176 3.13 -30.86 27.90
CA SER A 176 4.00 -29.68 28.00
C SER A 176 4.95 -29.51 26.81
N ARG A 177 4.92 -30.42 25.83
CA ARG A 177 5.80 -30.40 24.65
C ARG A 177 5.13 -29.71 23.46
N TYR A 178 5.93 -29.05 22.63
CA TYR A 178 5.52 -28.47 21.35
C TYR A 178 5.35 -29.51 20.22
N GLU A 179 5.29 -30.79 20.58
CA GLU A 179 4.98 -31.91 19.69
C GLU A 179 3.69 -32.59 20.14
N ALA A 180 2.84 -32.96 19.18
CA ALA A 180 1.67 -33.79 19.47
C ALA A 180 2.13 -35.19 19.89
N ARG A 181 1.43 -35.79 20.83
CA ARG A 181 1.71 -37.15 21.29
C ARG A 181 0.54 -38.08 21.02
N PHE A 182 0.87 -39.34 20.76
CA PHE A 182 -0.05 -40.37 20.32
C PHE A 182 0.06 -41.58 21.22
N ASP A 183 -1.09 -42.19 21.51
CA ASP A 183 -1.15 -43.47 22.21
C ASP A 183 -2.39 -44.28 21.81
N THR A 184 -2.54 -45.48 22.33
CA THR A 184 -3.67 -46.35 22.08
C THR A 184 -4.07 -47.10 23.34
N ILE A 185 -5.34 -46.96 23.72
CA ILE A 185 -5.96 -47.77 24.79
C ILE A 185 -6.46 -49.07 24.15
N VAL A 186 -6.06 -50.21 24.68
CA VAL A 186 -6.39 -51.53 24.10
C VAL A 186 -7.34 -52.28 25.01
N PHE A 187 -8.53 -52.61 24.49
CA PHE A 187 -9.51 -53.49 25.11
C PHE A 187 -9.30 -54.89 24.52
N ARG A 188 -8.71 -55.81 25.29
CA ARG A 188 -8.33 -57.15 24.80
C ARG A 188 -9.11 -58.24 25.50
N SER A 189 -9.68 -59.16 24.74
CA SER A 189 -10.40 -60.32 25.27
C SER A 189 -9.50 -61.18 26.17
N THR A 190 -10.08 -61.63 27.29
CA THR A 190 -9.51 -62.66 28.17
C THR A 190 -10.27 -63.99 28.05
N ASP A 191 -11.24 -64.04 27.13
CA ASP A 191 -12.04 -65.23 26.84
C ASP A 191 -11.25 -66.22 25.97
N ALA A 192 -11.20 -67.48 26.40
CA ALA A 192 -10.53 -68.54 25.67
C ALA A 192 -11.16 -68.84 24.30
N ALA A 193 -12.43 -68.47 24.08
CA ALA A 193 -13.11 -68.63 22.80
C ALA A 193 -12.71 -67.57 21.76
N ALA A 194 -12.17 -66.42 22.19
CA ALA A 194 -11.78 -65.32 21.31
C ALA A 194 -10.46 -64.64 21.74
N PRO A 195 -9.35 -65.39 21.94
CA PRO A 195 -8.13 -64.87 22.56
C PRO A 195 -7.38 -63.84 21.72
N GLN A 196 -7.79 -63.63 20.46
CA GLN A 196 -7.21 -62.66 19.53
C GLN A 196 -8.08 -61.41 19.34
N LEU A 197 -9.26 -61.35 19.95
CA LEU A 197 -10.15 -60.19 19.81
C LEU A 197 -9.61 -59.00 20.62
N GLU A 198 -9.33 -57.90 19.94
CA GLU A 198 -8.96 -56.63 20.57
C GLU A 198 -9.62 -55.45 19.86
N VAL A 199 -10.03 -54.44 20.62
CA VAL A 199 -10.49 -53.15 20.12
C VAL A 199 -9.51 -52.08 20.57
N LYS A 200 -9.03 -51.29 19.62
CA LYS A 200 -8.06 -50.22 19.85
C LYS A 200 -8.78 -48.88 19.81
N LEU A 201 -8.52 -48.07 20.83
CA LEU A 201 -8.98 -46.68 20.89
C LEU A 201 -7.75 -45.77 20.79
N PRO A 202 -7.47 -45.22 19.59
CA PRO A 202 -6.41 -44.23 19.41
C PRO A 202 -6.69 -42.97 20.23
N VAL A 203 -5.63 -42.42 20.82
CA VAL A 203 -5.66 -41.15 21.54
C VAL A 203 -4.61 -40.23 20.91
N MET A 204 -5.06 -39.07 20.44
CA MET A 204 -4.20 -38.00 19.95
C MET A 204 -4.33 -36.80 20.88
N GLN A 205 -3.20 -36.37 21.45
CA GLN A 205 -3.13 -35.13 22.21
C GLN A 205 -2.33 -34.08 21.46
N LYS A 206 -2.92 -32.89 21.29
CA LYS A 206 -2.28 -31.76 20.61
C LYS A 206 -0.97 -31.35 21.30
N ALA A 207 -0.07 -30.77 20.52
CA ALA A 207 1.11 -30.06 21.02
C ALA A 207 0.70 -28.86 21.87
N LYS A 208 1.53 -28.49 22.85
CA LYS A 208 1.54 -27.15 23.43
C LYS A 208 1.69 -26.13 22.29
N THR A 209 0.91 -25.07 22.31
CA THR A 209 1.04 -23.94 21.37
C THR A 209 1.87 -22.85 22.04
N SER A 210 2.78 -22.23 21.29
CA SER A 210 3.45 -21.02 21.72
C SER A 210 2.80 -19.77 21.11
N SER A 211 3.05 -18.61 21.70
CA SER A 211 2.68 -17.33 21.11
C SER A 211 3.82 -16.31 21.27
N PRO A 212 3.89 -15.30 20.39
CA PRO A 212 4.79 -14.15 20.58
C PRO A 212 4.70 -13.51 21.97
N GLY A 213 3.51 -13.55 22.60
CA GLY A 213 3.28 -12.97 23.92
C GLY A 213 4.11 -13.61 25.04
N GLU A 214 4.51 -14.87 24.88
CA GLU A 214 5.37 -15.59 25.84
C GLU A 214 6.84 -15.16 25.77
N VAL A 215 7.23 -14.43 24.73
CA VAL A 215 8.61 -13.94 24.58
C VAL A 215 8.80 -12.72 25.46
N GLU A 216 9.75 -12.82 26.38
CA GLU A 216 10.25 -11.69 27.15
C GLU A 216 11.50 -11.14 26.45
N VAL A 217 11.36 -9.90 25.96
CA VAL A 217 12.49 -9.14 25.41
C VAL A 217 12.90 -8.12 26.47
N GLU A 218 14.14 -8.18 26.90
CA GLU A 218 14.70 -7.15 27.76
C GLU A 218 14.93 -5.89 26.91
N GLY A 219 14.08 -4.89 27.06
CA GLY A 219 14.19 -3.63 26.32
C GLY A 219 15.46 -2.86 26.66
N ASP A 220 15.80 -1.91 25.79
CA ASP A 220 16.86 -0.93 26.04
C ASP A 220 16.56 -0.14 27.32
N PRO A 221 17.53 0.03 28.24
CA PRO A 221 17.33 0.80 29.46
C PRO A 221 16.81 2.22 29.18
N HIS A 222 15.57 2.49 29.60
CA HIS A 222 14.97 3.82 29.52
C HIS A 222 15.56 4.73 30.60
N ILE A 223 16.07 5.88 30.18
CA ILE A 223 16.73 6.89 31.02
C ILE A 223 15.80 8.08 31.16
N ILE A 224 15.24 8.24 32.35
CA ILE A 224 14.29 9.33 32.65
C ILE A 224 15.06 10.60 33.02
N PRO A 225 14.79 11.74 32.37
CA PRO A 225 15.33 13.03 32.79
C PRO A 225 14.99 13.35 34.25
N THR A 226 15.98 13.87 34.97
CA THR A 226 15.80 14.33 36.37
C THR A 226 15.06 15.66 36.48
N GLY A 227 14.97 16.39 35.37
CA GLY A 227 14.27 17.66 35.24
C GLY A 227 14.49 18.27 33.86
N GLY A 228 13.90 19.43 33.62
CA GLY A 228 14.10 20.15 32.37
C GLY A 228 13.65 21.60 32.44
N LEU A 229 13.86 22.33 31.34
CA LEU A 229 13.46 23.72 31.19
C LEU A 229 13.02 23.99 29.75
N ALA A 230 11.87 24.64 29.59
CA ALA A 230 11.44 25.21 28.32
C ALA A 230 11.47 26.74 28.38
N ASN A 231 11.92 27.39 27.29
CA ASN A 231 11.94 28.86 27.23
C ASN A 231 10.52 29.48 27.13
N GLN A 232 9.54 28.70 26.71
CA GLN A 232 8.12 29.06 26.62
C GLN A 232 7.27 27.80 26.68
N TYR A 233 6.02 27.92 27.14
CA TYR A 233 5.07 26.82 27.19
C TYR A 233 3.64 27.32 27.36
N GLN A 234 2.67 26.53 26.93
CA GLN A 234 1.26 26.73 27.22
C GLN A 234 0.98 26.30 28.68
N PRO A 235 0.22 27.07 29.47
CA PRO A 235 -0.11 26.70 30.84
C PRO A 235 -0.77 25.31 30.94
N GLY A 236 -0.18 24.42 31.74
CA GLY A 236 -0.62 23.03 31.88
C GLY A 236 -0.01 22.05 30.87
N GLN A 237 0.76 22.55 29.90
CA GLN A 237 1.49 21.81 28.87
C GLN A 237 2.99 22.10 28.99
N ASN A 238 3.52 21.93 30.19
CA ASN A 238 4.91 22.23 30.54
C ASN A 238 5.85 21.13 30.03
N ILE A 239 7.17 21.35 30.16
CA ILE A 239 8.16 20.40 29.64
C ILE A 239 8.15 19.05 30.37
N GLU A 240 7.77 19.02 31.65
CA GLU A 240 7.69 17.80 32.47
C GLU A 240 6.70 16.77 31.94
N ASN A 241 5.77 17.21 31.09
CA ASN A 241 4.84 16.32 30.41
C ASN A 241 5.51 15.46 29.33
N THR A 242 6.78 15.74 28.98
CA THR A 242 7.51 15.02 27.92
C THR A 242 8.35 13.85 28.43
N TRP A 243 8.16 13.45 29.70
CA TRP A 243 8.77 12.24 30.26
C TRP A 243 7.90 11.65 31.38
N ASP A 244 6.58 11.89 31.34
CA ASP A 244 5.65 11.46 32.39
C ASP A 244 4.98 10.11 32.09
N GLY A 245 5.27 9.55 30.91
CA GLY A 245 4.76 8.29 30.38
C GLY A 245 3.33 8.40 29.86
N LYS A 246 2.80 9.60 29.59
CA LYS A 246 1.41 9.80 29.15
C LYS A 246 1.32 10.48 27.80
N PHE A 247 0.88 9.72 26.81
CA PHE A 247 0.61 10.22 25.48
C PHE A 247 -0.74 10.97 25.42
N ALA A 248 -0.83 11.97 24.54
CA ALA A 248 -2.04 12.72 24.27
C ALA A 248 -3.19 11.82 23.79
N ALA A 249 -2.87 10.74 23.07
CA ALA A 249 -3.83 9.73 22.63
C ALA A 249 -4.57 9.04 23.80
N ASP A 250 -3.91 8.96 24.96
CA ASP A 250 -4.47 8.36 26.19
C ASP A 250 -5.08 9.41 27.14
N GLY A 251 -5.24 10.65 26.66
CA GLY A 251 -5.72 11.79 27.45
C GLY A 251 -4.63 12.47 28.29
N GLY A 252 -3.35 12.17 28.03
CA GLY A 252 -2.21 12.94 28.55
C GLY A 252 -2.19 14.38 28.02
N ALA A 253 -1.53 15.28 28.73
CA ALA A 253 -1.29 16.63 28.24
C ALA A 253 0.13 16.67 27.68
N PRO A 254 0.37 16.97 26.39
CA PRO A 254 1.73 17.07 25.85
C PRO A 254 2.42 18.35 26.36
N TYR A 255 3.71 18.52 26.05
CA TYR A 255 4.29 19.86 25.95
C TYR A 255 3.74 20.58 24.71
N HIS A 256 3.47 21.87 24.86
CA HIS A 256 3.12 22.74 23.73
C HIS A 256 3.66 24.14 23.98
N SER A 257 4.16 24.79 22.94
CA SER A 257 4.44 26.22 22.95
C SER A 257 3.13 27.03 23.09
N PRO A 258 3.18 28.30 23.51
CA PRO A 258 1.98 29.11 23.73
C PRO A 258 1.04 29.14 22.51
N TRP A 259 -0.26 28.99 22.78
CA TRP A 259 -1.33 29.12 21.77
C TRP A 259 -2.62 29.70 22.41
N GLY A 260 -3.27 30.64 21.70
CA GLY A 260 -4.55 31.24 22.08
C GLY A 260 -4.49 32.33 23.17
N ALA A 261 -5.59 33.09 23.31
CA ALA A 261 -5.73 34.14 24.32
C ALA A 261 -5.90 33.58 25.75
N PRO A 262 -5.37 34.23 26.81
CA PRO A 262 -4.69 35.53 26.85
C PRO A 262 -3.17 35.48 26.66
N TYR A 263 -2.61 34.32 26.29
CA TYR A 263 -1.16 34.09 26.26
C TYR A 263 -0.51 34.45 24.91
N GLY A 264 -1.32 34.74 23.89
CA GLY A 264 -0.91 35.22 22.56
C GLY A 264 -0.84 34.08 21.53
N ASP A 265 -1.07 34.40 20.26
CA ASP A 265 -0.99 33.46 19.12
C ASP A 265 0.45 33.24 18.61
N GLU A 266 1.48 33.71 19.34
CA GLU A 266 2.84 33.82 18.80
C GLU A 266 3.84 32.96 19.57
N THR A 267 4.02 31.71 19.12
CA THR A 267 5.23 30.96 19.44
C THR A 267 6.44 31.71 18.90
N VAL A 268 7.45 31.94 19.75
CA VAL A 268 8.68 32.65 19.36
C VAL A 268 9.79 31.63 19.08
N PHE A 269 10.10 31.39 17.81
CA PHE A 269 11.22 30.53 17.46
C PHE A 269 12.59 31.22 17.64
N PRO A 270 13.63 30.50 18.09
CA PRO A 270 13.59 29.06 18.38
C PRO A 270 12.94 28.74 19.73
N VAL A 271 12.16 27.66 19.75
CA VAL A 271 11.68 27.04 20.99
C VAL A 271 12.81 26.18 21.55
N VAL A 272 13.17 26.37 22.82
CA VAL A 272 14.29 25.69 23.45
C VAL A 272 13.78 24.78 24.55
N LEU A 273 14.10 23.49 24.45
CA LEU A 273 13.81 22.47 25.46
C LEU A 273 15.12 21.88 25.97
N GLU A 274 15.36 21.98 27.27
CA GLU A 274 16.52 21.42 27.94
C GLU A 274 16.10 20.28 28.86
N TYR A 275 16.79 19.15 28.75
CA TYR A 275 16.61 17.96 29.58
C TYR A 275 17.87 17.78 30.44
N PHE A 276 17.67 17.58 31.74
CA PHE A 276 18.74 17.48 32.73
C PHE A 276 18.85 16.07 33.28
N PHE A 277 20.09 15.62 33.46
CA PHE A 277 20.47 14.37 34.09
C PHE A 277 21.47 14.72 35.21
N ASP A 278 20.98 15.20 36.35
CA ASP A 278 21.83 15.50 37.53
C ASP A 278 22.27 14.18 38.21
N GLY A 279 23.46 14.00 38.80
CA GLY A 279 24.55 14.91 39.16
C GLY A 279 25.35 14.27 40.31
N GLY A 280 25.76 13.01 40.15
CA GLY A 280 26.37 12.15 41.18
C GLY A 280 26.50 10.69 40.71
N GLU A 281 26.26 9.71 41.60
CA GLU A 281 26.23 8.27 41.25
C GLU A 281 25.04 7.86 40.35
N THR A 282 24.04 8.73 40.18
CA THR A 282 22.84 8.52 39.36
C THR A 282 22.96 9.05 37.92
N LEU A 283 24.12 9.61 37.56
CA LEU A 283 24.36 10.05 36.19
C LEU A 283 24.33 8.82 35.27
N PRO A 284 23.55 8.84 34.17
CA PRO A 284 23.54 7.74 33.23
C PRO A 284 24.96 7.45 32.74
N GLU A 285 25.35 6.18 32.66
CA GLU A 285 26.66 5.84 32.11
C GLU A 285 26.76 6.27 30.64
N GLN A 286 25.66 6.09 29.90
CA GLN A 286 25.58 6.37 28.48
C GLN A 286 24.13 6.65 28.06
N ILE A 287 23.93 7.53 27.07
CA ILE A 287 22.69 7.64 26.28
C ILE A 287 23.07 7.42 24.82
N ASP A 288 22.53 6.38 24.19
CA ASP A 288 22.85 5.98 22.81
C ASP A 288 21.89 6.55 21.78
N TYR A 289 20.64 6.77 22.15
CA TYR A 289 19.69 7.42 21.27
C TYR A 289 18.55 8.07 22.05
N LEU A 290 17.78 8.89 21.34
CA LEU A 290 16.54 9.47 21.80
C LEU A 290 15.42 9.24 20.81
N ILE A 291 14.18 9.30 21.29
CA ILE A 291 12.98 9.26 20.48
C ILE A 291 12.10 10.46 20.84
N TYR A 292 11.84 11.31 19.85
CA TYR A 292 10.84 12.35 19.90
C TYR A 292 9.49 11.78 19.43
N TYR A 293 8.51 11.76 20.33
CA TYR A 293 7.12 11.44 20.00
C TYR A 293 6.31 12.71 19.81
N THR A 294 5.57 12.71 18.72
CA THR A 294 4.65 13.77 18.32
C THR A 294 3.24 13.46 18.81
N ARG A 295 2.47 14.52 19.10
CA ARG A 295 1.02 14.43 19.35
C ARG A 295 0.17 14.28 18.07
N SER A 296 0.80 13.98 16.94
CA SER A 296 0.23 13.87 15.60
C SER A 296 -0.55 15.12 15.15
N GLY A 297 0.09 16.30 15.16
CA GLY A 297 -0.58 17.50 14.66
C GLY A 297 0.22 18.81 14.77
N ASN A 298 -0.47 19.88 15.12
CA ASN A 298 0.15 21.20 15.23
C ASN A 298 1.30 21.18 16.28
N GLY A 299 2.44 21.76 15.93
CA GLY A 299 3.64 21.81 16.74
C GLY A 299 4.67 20.71 16.47
N ASN A 300 4.40 19.74 15.58
CA ASN A 300 5.40 18.72 15.23
C ASN A 300 6.70 19.39 14.78
N PHE A 301 7.84 18.98 15.35
CA PHE A 301 9.13 19.63 15.06
C PHE A 301 9.52 19.45 13.58
N GLY A 302 10.05 20.51 12.98
CA GLY A 302 10.74 20.47 11.68
C GLY A 302 12.25 20.51 11.91
N GLU A 303 12.87 21.63 11.57
CA GLU A 303 14.30 21.87 11.77
C GLU A 303 14.65 21.99 13.27
N VAL A 304 15.64 21.23 13.72
CA VAL A 304 16.07 21.15 15.12
C VAL A 304 17.59 21.11 15.20
N GLU A 305 18.18 21.86 16.14
CA GLU A 305 19.56 21.61 16.58
C GLU A 305 19.57 20.85 17.89
N ILE A 306 20.45 19.86 18.00
CA ILE A 306 20.70 19.14 19.24
C ILE A 306 22.06 19.56 19.79
N TRP A 307 22.06 19.96 21.05
CA TRP A 307 23.23 20.38 21.81
C TRP A 307 23.37 19.53 23.06
N VAL A 308 24.59 19.15 23.42
CA VAL A 308 24.85 18.22 24.53
C VAL A 308 25.88 18.79 25.49
N SER A 309 25.78 18.39 26.75
CA SER A 309 26.77 18.62 27.81
C SER A 309 27.01 17.30 28.53
N THR A 310 28.26 16.94 28.77
CA THR A 310 28.68 15.70 29.44
C THR A 310 29.53 16.00 30.66
N GLU A 311 29.85 14.98 31.45
CA GLU A 311 30.80 15.14 32.56
C GLU A 311 32.18 15.61 32.09
N ALA A 312 32.66 15.07 30.95
CA ALA A 312 33.94 15.45 30.35
C ALA A 312 33.89 16.81 29.65
N GLN A 313 32.74 17.20 29.10
CA GLN A 313 32.52 18.49 28.42
C GLN A 313 31.28 19.18 29.02
N PRO A 314 31.43 19.92 30.13
CA PRO A 314 30.31 20.48 30.87
C PRO A 314 29.62 21.66 30.17
N GLU A 315 30.30 22.34 29.25
CA GLU A 315 29.71 23.37 28.40
C GLU A 315 28.93 22.76 27.23
N TYR A 316 27.89 23.45 26.75
CA TYR A 316 27.11 22.95 25.61
C TYR A 316 27.95 22.95 24.33
N THR A 317 28.02 21.78 23.70
CA THR A 317 28.55 21.60 22.34
C THR A 317 27.43 21.16 21.40
N LYS A 318 27.40 21.72 20.19
CA LYS A 318 26.43 21.30 19.17
C LYS A 318 26.77 19.87 18.75
N TYR A 319 25.79 18.97 18.86
CA TYR A 319 25.92 17.60 18.38
C TYR A 319 25.59 17.51 16.89
N GLY A 320 24.46 18.11 16.46
CA GLY A 320 24.05 18.07 15.06
C GLY A 320 22.83 18.94 14.73
N ASP A 321 22.58 19.10 13.43
CA ASP A 321 21.34 19.64 12.87
C ASP A 321 20.50 18.48 12.32
N TYR A 322 19.20 18.55 12.54
CA TYR A 322 18.22 17.54 12.14
C TYR A 322 16.98 18.21 11.55
N ASP A 323 16.25 17.50 10.70
CA ASP A 323 14.91 17.88 10.27
C ASP A 323 13.95 16.71 10.52
N PHE A 324 12.99 16.91 11.43
CA PHE A 324 11.95 15.92 11.75
C PHE A 324 10.74 16.04 10.83
N GLN A 325 10.79 16.91 9.81
CA GLN A 325 9.85 17.06 8.70
C GLN A 325 8.42 17.37 9.10
N MET A 326 8.19 17.82 10.36
CA MET A 326 6.87 18.12 10.89
C MET A 326 5.88 16.95 10.80
N LYS A 327 6.39 15.72 10.67
CA LYS A 327 5.59 14.52 10.40
C LYS A 327 4.84 14.06 11.65
N ASN A 328 3.74 13.33 11.45
CA ASN A 328 2.91 12.77 12.53
C ASN A 328 3.52 11.51 13.15
N SER A 329 4.60 10.97 12.59
CA SER A 329 5.32 9.83 13.14
C SER A 329 6.50 10.25 14.03
N PRO A 330 6.89 9.44 15.02
CA PRO A 330 8.05 9.72 15.85
C PRO A 330 9.36 9.88 15.05
N SER A 331 10.33 10.59 15.63
CA SER A 331 11.69 10.72 15.10
C SER A 331 12.72 10.19 16.09
N LYS A 332 13.69 9.43 15.59
CA LYS A 332 14.80 8.88 16.38
C LYS A 332 16.09 9.62 16.03
N VAL A 333 16.93 9.85 17.03
CA VAL A 333 18.31 10.32 16.80
C VAL A 333 19.27 9.40 17.53
N VAL A 334 20.15 8.74 16.78
CA VAL A 334 21.23 7.92 17.32
C VAL A 334 22.50 8.74 17.52
N PHE A 335 23.10 8.60 18.69
CA PHE A 335 24.41 9.15 19.02
C PHE A 335 25.49 8.16 18.57
N THR A 336 26.31 8.53 17.57
CA THR A 336 27.22 7.61 16.86
C THR A 336 28.11 6.79 17.79
N ASP A 337 28.66 7.44 18.83
CA ASP A 337 29.54 6.80 19.83
C ASP A 337 28.85 6.67 21.20
N GLY A 338 27.55 7.00 21.28
CA GLY A 338 26.85 7.25 22.53
C GLY A 338 27.32 8.51 23.25
N LEU A 339 26.43 9.13 24.03
CA LEU A 339 26.78 10.20 24.94
C LEU A 339 27.22 9.60 26.26
N VAL A 340 28.53 9.55 26.51
CA VAL A 340 29.09 9.05 27.77
C VAL A 340 28.86 10.09 28.87
N ARG A 341 28.27 9.64 29.99
CA ARG A 341 28.00 10.46 31.19
C ARG A 341 27.35 11.81 30.84
N PRO A 342 26.20 11.83 30.16
CA PRO A 342 25.53 13.05 29.73
C PRO A 342 24.89 13.77 30.92
N LYS A 343 25.10 15.08 31.01
CA LYS A 343 24.50 15.96 32.02
C LYS A 343 23.27 16.66 31.49
N LYS A 344 23.31 17.15 30.24
CA LYS A 344 22.20 17.89 29.64
C LYS A 344 22.09 17.63 28.14
N ILE A 345 20.86 17.57 27.64
CA ILE A 345 20.55 17.54 26.21
C ILE A 345 19.57 18.69 25.93
N LYS A 346 19.90 19.52 24.95
CA LYS A 346 19.14 20.72 24.59
C LYS A 346 18.72 20.67 23.14
N PHE A 347 17.43 20.82 22.91
CA PHE A 347 16.80 20.96 21.61
C PHE A 347 16.57 22.44 21.33
N VAL A 348 17.02 22.91 20.17
CA VAL A 348 16.73 24.23 19.63
C VAL A 348 15.86 24.03 18.40
N VAL A 349 14.54 24.04 18.61
CA VAL A 349 13.55 23.84 17.55
C VAL A 349 13.42 25.15 16.79
N LYS A 350 13.71 25.13 15.49
CA LYS A 350 13.68 26.30 14.60
C LYS A 350 12.35 26.46 13.88
N THR A 351 11.70 25.35 13.54
CA THR A 351 10.41 25.33 12.85
C THR A 351 9.52 24.20 13.40
N GLY A 352 8.20 24.33 13.23
CA GLY A 352 7.26 23.26 13.56
C GLY A 352 5.87 23.46 12.96
N ALA A 353 5.08 22.38 12.88
CA ALA A 353 3.81 22.33 12.17
C ALA A 353 2.85 23.44 12.63
N GLY A 354 2.29 24.19 11.68
CA GLY A 354 1.37 25.29 11.99
C GLY A 354 2.01 26.48 12.71
N GLY A 355 3.34 26.54 12.83
CA GLY A 355 4.05 27.63 13.49
C GLY A 355 4.18 27.47 15.02
N PHE A 356 4.10 26.25 15.53
CA PHE A 356 4.23 25.95 16.96
C PHE A 356 5.28 24.86 17.21
N ALA A 357 5.57 24.56 18.47
CA ALA A 357 6.37 23.41 18.88
C ALA A 357 5.60 22.60 19.92
N SER A 358 5.47 21.29 19.72
CA SER A 358 4.82 20.37 20.64
C SER A 358 5.60 19.06 20.73
N CYS A 359 5.55 18.43 21.89
CA CYS A 359 6.22 17.17 22.16
C CYS A 359 5.31 16.36 23.07
N ASP A 360 4.94 15.15 22.65
CA ASP A 360 4.15 14.26 23.48
C ASP A 360 5.06 13.61 24.51
N GLU A 361 6.12 12.94 24.03
CA GLU A 361 7.13 12.28 24.86
C GLU A 361 8.53 12.48 24.24
N MET A 362 9.54 12.61 25.09
CA MET A 362 10.96 12.69 24.73
C MET A 362 11.72 11.64 25.54
N GLU A 363 11.93 10.49 24.93
CA GLU A 363 12.53 9.33 25.58
C GLU A 363 14.03 9.23 25.27
N PHE A 364 14.82 8.78 26.24
CA PHE A 364 16.27 8.61 26.12
C PHE A 364 16.67 7.19 26.51
N TYR A 365 17.56 6.57 25.75
CA TYR A 365 17.87 5.16 25.93
C TYR A 365 19.37 4.89 25.86
N ALA A 366 19.82 3.91 26.66
CA ALA A 366 21.09 3.22 26.41
C ALA A 366 20.82 1.98 25.58
N LYS A 367 21.66 1.71 24.57
CA LYS A 367 21.57 0.50 23.75
C LYS A 367 22.13 -0.67 24.55
N LYS A 368 21.29 -1.67 24.78
CA LYS A 368 21.76 -2.94 25.34
C LYS A 368 22.42 -3.75 24.23
N THR A 369 23.55 -4.39 24.55
CA THR A 369 24.20 -5.33 23.63
C THR A 369 24.15 -6.73 24.22
N GLY A 370 23.55 -7.66 23.48
CA GLY A 370 23.32 -9.04 23.93
C GLY A 370 22.22 -9.17 24.97
N GLY A 371 22.00 -10.41 25.42
CA GLY A 371 21.01 -10.73 26.45
C GLY A 371 20.88 -12.23 26.64
N ALA A 372 20.30 -12.64 27.77
CA ALA A 372 20.15 -14.05 28.09
C ALA A 372 19.33 -14.81 27.02
N LEU A 373 18.34 -14.13 26.42
CA LEU A 373 17.56 -14.67 25.31
C LEU A 373 18.42 -14.86 24.06
N GLU A 374 19.14 -13.83 23.63
CA GLU A 374 19.96 -13.88 22.41
C GLU A 374 21.07 -14.93 22.52
N ASP A 375 21.73 -15.02 23.68
CA ASP A 375 22.74 -16.04 23.97
C ASP A 375 22.17 -17.45 23.83
N GLN A 376 20.95 -17.69 24.33
CA GLN A 376 20.25 -18.97 24.18
C GLN A 376 19.94 -19.27 22.70
N LEU A 377 19.39 -18.30 21.98
CA LEU A 377 19.06 -18.45 20.55
C LEU A 377 20.31 -18.80 19.73
N LEU A 378 21.42 -18.12 19.99
CA LEU A 378 22.69 -18.36 19.32
C LEU A 378 23.33 -19.70 19.67
N THR A 379 22.80 -20.49 20.61
CA THR A 379 23.22 -21.90 20.78
C THR A 379 22.63 -22.83 19.70
N VAL A 380 21.50 -22.45 19.11
CA VAL A 380 20.72 -23.26 18.16
C VAL A 380 20.76 -22.67 16.74
N PHE A 381 20.62 -21.36 16.60
CA PHE A 381 20.56 -20.66 15.33
C PHE A 381 21.91 -20.12 14.87
N THR A 382 22.09 -19.99 13.56
CA THR A 382 23.35 -19.50 12.94
C THR A 382 23.65 -18.04 13.27
N ASP A 383 22.61 -17.21 13.38
CA ASP A 383 22.65 -15.81 13.78
C ASP A 383 21.34 -15.44 14.52
N ILE A 384 21.23 -14.19 14.97
CA ILE A 384 20.08 -13.72 15.77
C ILE A 384 18.78 -13.60 14.97
N THR A 385 18.84 -13.63 13.64
CA THR A 385 17.64 -13.66 12.80
C THR A 385 16.86 -14.95 12.99
N CYS A 386 17.48 -15.98 13.59
CA CYS A 386 16.88 -17.29 13.83
C CYS A 386 16.26 -17.91 12.56
N SER A 387 16.79 -17.57 11.38
CA SER A 387 16.26 -18.02 10.08
C SER A 387 16.84 -19.35 9.63
N GLN A 388 17.94 -19.80 10.25
CA GLN A 388 18.62 -21.06 9.92
C GLN A 388 19.24 -21.70 11.16
N LEU A 389 19.06 -23.01 11.32
CA LEU A 389 19.69 -23.82 12.37
C LEU A 389 21.18 -24.05 12.12
N LYS A 390 21.97 -24.11 13.20
CA LYS A 390 23.35 -24.61 13.13
C LYS A 390 23.37 -26.08 12.71
N THR A 391 24.48 -26.49 12.09
CA THR A 391 24.71 -27.89 11.76
C THR A 391 24.84 -28.74 13.04
N GLY A 392 24.10 -29.85 13.11
CA GLY A 392 24.22 -30.83 14.20
C GLY A 392 23.45 -30.49 15.48
N VAL A 393 22.50 -29.55 15.45
CA VAL A 393 21.64 -29.21 16.60
C VAL A 393 20.82 -30.42 17.06
N THR A 394 20.89 -30.71 18.35
CA THR A 394 20.18 -31.80 19.03
C THR A 394 18.78 -31.36 19.50
N ASP A 395 17.86 -32.32 19.67
CA ASP A 395 16.52 -32.00 20.21
C ASP A 395 16.60 -31.40 21.61
N ALA A 396 17.53 -31.85 22.44
CA ALA A 396 17.77 -31.29 23.77
C ALA A 396 18.19 -29.80 23.75
N GLN A 397 18.94 -29.37 22.72
CA GLN A 397 19.28 -27.95 22.56
C GLN A 397 18.06 -27.13 22.12
N ILE A 398 17.20 -27.70 21.28
CA ILE A 398 15.96 -27.05 20.83
C ILE A 398 14.95 -26.95 21.97
N ASP A 399 14.80 -28.01 22.77
CA ASP A 399 13.91 -28.07 23.93
C ASP A 399 14.32 -27.10 25.05
N ALA A 400 15.59 -26.67 25.07
CA ALA A 400 16.10 -25.70 26.03
C ALA A 400 15.82 -24.23 25.66
N LEU A 401 15.37 -23.96 24.43
CA LEU A 401 14.96 -22.63 24.01
C LEU A 401 13.63 -22.23 24.67
N PRO A 402 13.33 -20.92 24.75
CA PRO A 402 11.97 -20.47 25.04
C PRO A 402 11.00 -21.09 24.03
N GLY A 403 9.81 -21.46 24.52
CA GLY A 403 8.88 -22.31 23.79
C GLY A 403 8.55 -21.86 22.37
N TYR A 404 8.39 -20.54 22.18
CA TYR A 404 8.19 -19.92 20.88
C TYR A 404 9.31 -20.23 19.87
N PHE A 405 10.56 -20.07 20.29
CA PHE A 405 11.72 -20.34 19.43
C PHE A 405 12.03 -21.83 19.29
N SER A 406 11.68 -22.63 20.30
CA SER A 406 11.74 -24.09 20.21
C SER A 406 10.83 -24.62 19.11
N GLU A 407 9.59 -24.15 19.04
CA GLU A 407 8.62 -24.54 18.00
C GLU A 407 9.11 -24.15 16.59
N ILE A 408 9.65 -22.93 16.44
CA ILE A 408 10.27 -22.46 15.19
C ILE A 408 11.42 -23.40 14.77
N ALA A 409 12.34 -23.70 15.69
CA ALA A 409 13.49 -24.56 15.42
C ALA A 409 13.07 -25.99 15.03
N LEU A 410 12.06 -26.56 15.70
CA LEU A 410 11.54 -27.89 15.35
C LEU A 410 10.96 -27.93 13.94
N LYS A 411 10.16 -26.93 13.56
CA LYS A 411 9.60 -26.83 12.20
C LYS A 411 10.68 -26.66 11.14
N MET A 412 11.71 -25.86 11.42
CA MET A 412 12.88 -25.72 10.53
C MET A 412 13.62 -27.05 10.39
N LYS A 413 13.86 -27.77 11.49
CA LYS A 413 14.54 -29.07 11.49
C LYS A 413 13.82 -30.12 10.65
N ARG A 414 12.48 -30.05 10.57
CA ARG A 414 11.64 -30.95 9.77
C ARG A 414 11.43 -30.52 8.32
N GLY A 415 11.84 -29.30 7.95
CA GLY A 415 11.55 -28.74 6.63
C GLY A 415 10.10 -28.32 6.44
N GLU A 416 9.38 -28.03 7.54
CA GLU A 416 7.96 -27.63 7.56
C GLU A 416 7.77 -26.13 7.77
N TYR A 417 8.86 -25.35 7.81
CA TYR A 417 8.83 -23.92 8.07
C TYR A 417 8.64 -23.12 6.78
N GLU A 418 7.61 -22.27 6.73
CA GLU A 418 7.39 -21.35 5.62
C GLU A 418 8.35 -20.16 5.71
N THR A 419 9.21 -19.99 4.71
CA THR A 419 10.22 -18.93 4.68
C THR A 419 9.92 -17.79 3.73
N GLU A 420 9.20 -18.02 2.62
CA GLU A 420 9.07 -17.09 1.48
C GLU A 420 8.75 -15.64 1.87
N PHE A 421 7.78 -15.43 2.78
CA PHE A 421 7.40 -14.08 3.25
C PHE A 421 7.87 -13.78 4.68
N ARG A 422 8.40 -14.78 5.38
CA ARG A 422 8.79 -14.65 6.79
C ARG A 422 10.24 -14.27 6.94
N VAL A 423 11.12 -14.70 6.04
CA VAL A 423 12.56 -14.43 6.07
C VAL A 423 12.95 -13.78 4.75
N HIS A 424 13.44 -12.55 4.79
CA HIS A 424 13.84 -11.84 3.59
C HIS A 424 15.05 -10.92 3.84
N ASP A 425 15.88 -10.74 2.81
CA ASP A 425 16.96 -9.75 2.78
C ASP A 425 16.44 -8.48 2.09
N TYR A 426 16.06 -7.48 2.89
CA TYR A 426 15.46 -6.24 2.39
C TYR A 426 16.54 -5.30 1.85
N PRO A 427 16.54 -4.95 0.54
CA PRO A 427 17.51 -4.02 -0.01
C PRO A 427 17.24 -2.58 0.45
N ALA A 428 18.28 -1.75 0.38
CA ALA A 428 18.18 -0.32 0.58
C ALA A 428 17.40 0.35 -0.57
N TYR A 429 16.53 1.30 -0.22
CA TYR A 429 15.92 2.22 -1.17
C TYR A 429 16.41 3.64 -0.97
N SER A 430 16.39 4.47 -2.01
CA SER A 430 16.74 5.88 -1.91
C SER A 430 15.71 6.68 -1.10
N VAL A 431 16.15 7.78 -0.47
CA VAL A 431 15.27 8.73 0.23
C VAL A 431 14.42 9.50 -0.79
N ALA A 432 13.10 9.31 -0.79
CA ALA A 432 12.23 9.80 -1.86
C ALA A 432 12.19 11.34 -1.95
N GLU A 433 12.24 12.01 -0.80
CA GLU A 433 12.21 13.46 -0.65
C GLU A 433 13.46 14.11 -1.27
N ASP A 434 14.65 13.61 -0.92
CA ASP A 434 15.92 14.09 -1.48
C ASP A 434 15.94 14.02 -3.02
N TRP A 435 15.33 12.97 -3.57
CA TRP A 435 15.27 12.77 -5.02
C TRP A 435 14.17 13.60 -5.68
N ALA A 436 13.05 13.84 -5.00
CA ALA A 436 12.01 14.74 -5.49
C ALA A 436 12.57 16.16 -5.71
N ASP A 437 13.34 16.66 -4.75
CA ASP A 437 14.02 17.96 -4.85
C ASP A 437 15.05 17.99 -5.99
N ARG A 438 15.89 16.95 -6.09
CA ARG A 438 16.94 16.87 -7.12
C ARG A 438 16.38 16.74 -8.53
N LEU A 439 15.29 15.98 -8.69
CA LEU A 439 14.71 15.67 -10.01
C LEU A 439 13.62 16.65 -10.42
N LEU A 440 13.15 17.50 -9.50
CA LEU A 440 11.94 18.30 -9.65
C LEU A 440 10.77 17.39 -10.01
N THR A 441 10.37 16.56 -9.05
CA THR A 441 9.18 15.70 -9.10
C THR A 441 8.38 15.83 -7.81
N LYS A 442 7.16 15.29 -7.78
CA LYS A 442 6.57 14.88 -6.50
C LYS A 442 7.37 13.72 -5.90
N GLU A 443 7.20 13.49 -4.59
CA GLU A 443 7.80 12.34 -3.91
C GLU A 443 7.30 11.02 -4.50
N TYR A 444 8.23 10.11 -4.81
CA TYR A 444 7.90 8.75 -5.27
C TYR A 444 7.50 7.85 -4.09
N GLY A 445 7.06 6.63 -4.38
CA GLY A 445 6.63 5.67 -3.36
C GLY A 445 7.76 5.30 -2.39
N ILE A 446 7.37 5.03 -1.14
CA ILE A 446 8.27 4.65 -0.03
C ILE A 446 8.01 3.21 0.47
N LEU A 447 7.14 2.45 -0.20
CA LEU A 447 6.64 1.17 0.27
C LEU A 447 7.26 -0.03 -0.46
N ASP A 448 8.42 0.16 -1.11
CA ASP A 448 9.06 -0.86 -1.96
C ASP A 448 9.39 -2.19 -1.25
N ASN A 449 9.57 -2.15 0.08
CA ASN A 449 9.92 -3.28 0.94
C ASN A 449 8.67 -3.85 1.65
N THR A 450 7.70 -4.33 0.87
CA THR A 450 6.55 -5.07 1.42
C THR A 450 6.98 -6.40 2.04
N THR A 451 6.38 -6.76 3.17
CA THR A 451 6.63 -8.06 3.82
C THR A 451 5.71 -9.16 3.31
N GLY A 452 4.57 -8.81 2.70
CA GLY A 452 3.49 -9.78 2.46
C GLY A 452 2.81 -10.29 3.73
N ILE A 453 3.04 -9.66 4.88
CA ILE A 453 2.40 -10.01 6.17
C ILE A 453 1.50 -8.84 6.58
N TYR A 454 0.33 -9.16 7.13
CA TYR A 454 -0.50 -8.19 7.85
C TYR A 454 -0.64 -8.61 9.31
N ALA A 455 -0.86 -7.63 10.17
CA ALA A 455 -1.17 -7.86 11.58
C ALA A 455 -2.44 -7.10 11.96
N ASN A 456 -3.13 -7.58 12.99
CA ASN A 456 -4.33 -6.95 13.53
C ASN A 456 -3.96 -6.03 14.70
N ALA A 457 -4.80 -5.02 14.93
CA ALA A 457 -4.76 -4.23 16.15
C ALA A 457 -4.79 -5.15 17.39
N GLY A 458 -3.84 -4.96 18.30
CA GLY A 458 -3.64 -5.77 19.50
C GLY A 458 -2.71 -6.97 19.33
N ASP A 459 -2.29 -7.33 18.12
CA ASP A 459 -1.33 -8.41 17.92
C ASP A 459 0.03 -8.03 18.53
N GLU A 460 0.61 -8.94 19.32
CA GLU A 460 2.03 -8.88 19.67
C GLU A 460 2.83 -9.66 18.62
N ILE A 461 3.82 -9.01 18.00
CA ILE A 461 4.64 -9.63 16.96
C ILE A 461 6.13 -9.59 17.32
N ILE A 462 6.85 -10.62 16.92
CA ILE A 462 8.31 -10.69 16.98
C ILE A 462 8.89 -10.35 15.61
N VAL A 463 9.91 -9.49 15.61
CA VAL A 463 10.71 -9.15 14.43
C VAL A 463 12.18 -9.32 14.78
N LEU A 464 12.84 -10.24 14.09
CA LEU A 464 14.25 -10.57 14.30
C LEU A 464 15.07 -9.91 13.21
N VAL A 465 15.98 -9.02 13.58
CA VAL A 465 16.74 -8.18 12.65
C VAL A 465 18.22 -8.55 12.71
N GLY A 466 18.82 -8.79 11.55
CA GLY A 466 20.25 -9.05 11.40
C GLY A 466 21.10 -7.78 11.54
N ASP A 467 22.34 -7.84 11.06
CA ASP A 467 23.24 -6.67 10.98
C ASP A 467 22.58 -5.58 10.13
N THR A 468 22.38 -4.38 10.69
CA THR A 468 21.81 -3.24 9.95
C THR A 468 22.88 -2.40 9.28
N HIS A 469 24.16 -2.71 9.49
CA HIS A 469 25.29 -1.93 9.02
C HIS A 469 25.25 -0.47 9.53
N GLY A 470 24.67 -0.29 10.72
CA GLY A 470 24.43 1.00 11.35
C GLY A 470 23.38 1.85 10.61
N GLN A 471 22.50 1.23 9.82
CA GLN A 471 21.33 1.89 9.22
C GLN A 471 20.16 1.85 10.20
N GLU A 472 19.34 2.90 10.16
CA GLU A 472 18.08 2.94 10.88
C GLU A 472 16.98 2.35 10.00
N ILE A 473 16.22 1.42 10.57
CA ILE A 473 15.05 0.84 9.90
C ILE A 473 13.85 0.82 10.86
N SER A 474 12.66 0.79 10.28
CA SER A 474 11.43 0.61 11.03
C SER A 474 10.49 -0.36 10.34
N LEU A 475 9.51 -0.86 11.06
CA LEU A 475 8.36 -1.54 10.51
C LEU A 475 7.20 -0.54 10.43
N LEU A 476 6.54 -0.43 9.30
CA LEU A 476 5.36 0.40 9.10
C LEU A 476 4.13 -0.49 8.91
N SER A 477 3.09 -0.27 9.72
CA SER A 477 1.77 -0.90 9.55
C SER A 477 0.81 0.07 8.86
N ILE A 478 0.31 -0.32 7.69
CA ILE A 478 -0.56 0.51 6.85
C ILE A 478 -1.94 -0.10 6.71
N ALA A 479 -2.96 0.68 7.07
CA ALA A 479 -4.36 0.37 6.83
C ALA A 479 -4.82 0.86 5.44
N ASP A 480 -5.87 0.24 4.92
CA ASP A 480 -6.72 0.78 3.83
C ASP A 480 -6.04 1.29 2.55
N GLY A 481 -4.87 0.73 2.18
CA GLY A 481 -4.16 1.13 0.97
C GLY A 481 -3.58 2.55 1.04
N ASP A 482 -3.37 3.06 2.25
CA ASP A 482 -2.68 4.33 2.53
C ASP A 482 -1.16 4.24 2.27
N VAL A 483 -0.44 5.34 2.50
CA VAL A 483 1.02 5.45 2.51
C VAL A 483 1.57 5.86 3.87
N SER A 484 0.68 6.24 4.80
CA SER A 484 1.01 6.58 6.18
C SER A 484 0.36 5.60 7.16
N GLY A 485 1.00 5.40 8.31
CA GLY A 485 0.53 4.44 9.30
C GLY A 485 1.40 4.41 10.55
N ASP A 486 1.26 3.35 11.35
CA ASP A 486 2.01 3.19 12.58
C ASP A 486 3.44 2.73 12.30
N SER A 487 4.42 3.54 12.71
CA SER A 487 5.84 3.22 12.58
C SER A 487 6.40 2.68 13.89
N TYR A 488 7.16 1.59 13.81
CA TYR A 488 7.83 0.91 14.90
C TYR A 488 9.32 0.84 14.62
N PHE A 489 10.14 1.57 15.36
CA PHE A 489 11.60 1.48 15.20
C PHE A 489 12.07 0.06 15.46
N LEU A 490 13.00 -0.41 14.64
CA LEU A 490 13.62 -1.71 14.77
C LEU A 490 15.10 -1.55 15.12
N SER A 491 15.59 -2.43 15.99
CA SER A 491 16.99 -2.58 16.34
C SER A 491 17.48 -3.96 15.89
N GLU A 492 18.79 -4.10 15.69
CA GLU A 492 19.44 -5.42 15.55
C GLU A 492 19.04 -6.32 16.73
N GLY A 493 18.78 -7.60 16.46
CA GLY A 493 18.37 -8.57 17.47
C GLY A 493 16.85 -8.82 17.52
N VAL A 494 16.35 -9.12 18.72
CA VAL A 494 14.94 -9.51 18.94
C VAL A 494 14.09 -8.28 19.26
N ASN A 495 13.12 -7.95 18.41
CA ASN A 495 12.15 -6.88 18.63
C ASN A 495 10.78 -7.49 18.94
N LYS A 496 10.10 -7.00 19.99
CA LYS A 496 8.71 -7.34 20.29
C LYS A 496 7.84 -6.08 20.17
N LEU A 497 6.87 -6.12 19.27
CA LEU A 497 6.04 -4.97 18.91
C LEU A 497 4.57 -5.26 19.23
N ALA A 498 3.86 -4.26 19.76
CA ALA A 498 2.41 -4.30 19.92
C ALA A 498 1.76 -3.49 18.78
N ILE A 499 1.02 -4.18 17.91
CA ILE A 499 0.39 -3.57 16.74
C ILE A 499 -0.82 -2.74 17.17
N ARG A 500 -0.84 -1.47 16.79
CA ARG A 500 -1.87 -0.50 17.19
C ARG A 500 -3.05 -0.54 16.24
N ASN A 501 -2.78 -0.50 14.94
CA ASN A 501 -3.81 -0.59 13.90
C ASN A 501 -3.56 -1.76 12.95
N THR A 502 -4.67 -2.40 12.54
CA THR A 502 -4.65 -3.50 11.57
C THR A 502 -4.14 -3.02 10.21
N GLY A 503 -3.12 -3.67 9.67
CA GLY A 503 -2.47 -3.20 8.44
C GLY A 503 -1.49 -4.19 7.82
N LEU A 504 -1.16 -3.95 6.54
CA LEU A 504 -0.01 -4.58 5.87
C LEU A 504 1.28 -4.00 6.43
N LEU A 505 2.27 -4.87 6.63
CA LEU A 505 3.57 -4.51 7.20
C LEU A 505 4.60 -4.27 6.09
N TYR A 506 5.37 -3.20 6.23
CA TYR A 506 6.45 -2.81 5.32
C TYR A 506 7.72 -2.53 6.13
N VAL A 507 8.88 -2.99 5.63
CA VAL A 507 10.17 -2.63 6.22
C VAL A 507 10.62 -1.31 5.61
N MET A 508 10.67 -0.26 6.41
CA MET A 508 11.13 1.05 5.98
C MET A 508 12.65 1.09 6.08
N TYR A 509 13.32 1.00 4.92
CA TYR A 509 14.77 1.06 4.81
C TYR A 509 15.17 1.99 3.67
N HIS A 510 15.29 3.28 4.00
CA HIS A 510 15.65 4.34 3.06
C HIS A 510 16.97 4.98 3.47
N THR A 511 17.93 5.08 2.55
CA THR A 511 19.27 5.62 2.80
C THR A 511 19.90 6.13 1.51
N ASP A 512 21.04 6.82 1.62
CA ASP A 512 21.85 7.17 0.45
C ASP A 512 22.49 5.90 -0.15
N LEU A 513 22.07 5.54 -1.36
CA LEU A 513 22.55 4.35 -2.06
C LEU A 513 24.03 4.44 -2.46
N SER A 514 24.64 5.63 -2.44
CA SER A 514 26.09 5.76 -2.64
C SER A 514 26.92 5.29 -1.43
N SER A 515 26.27 5.12 -0.27
CA SER A 515 26.91 4.65 0.96
C SER A 515 27.37 3.20 0.84
N PRO A 516 28.60 2.85 1.25
CA PRO A 516 29.03 1.44 1.32
C PRO A 516 28.25 0.63 2.36
N ARG A 517 27.46 1.29 3.22
CA ARG A 517 26.58 0.67 4.22
C ARG A 517 25.17 0.42 3.70
N ALA A 518 24.85 0.76 2.44
CA ALA A 518 23.55 0.49 1.82
C ALA A 518 23.46 -0.98 1.34
N LEU A 519 23.67 -1.91 2.27
CA LEU A 519 23.62 -3.36 2.02
C LEU A 519 22.26 -3.93 2.45
N PRO A 520 21.80 -5.05 1.87
CA PRO A 520 20.55 -5.68 2.29
C PRO A 520 20.57 -6.11 3.76
N ILE A 521 19.44 -5.91 4.45
CA ILE A 521 19.28 -6.27 5.87
C ILE A 521 18.35 -7.48 5.97
N ARG A 522 18.82 -8.54 6.61
CA ARG A 522 17.98 -9.71 6.87
C ARG A 522 16.99 -9.42 7.98
N VAL A 523 15.71 -9.59 7.70
CA VAL A 523 14.63 -9.49 8.69
C VAL A 523 13.80 -10.78 8.64
N HIS A 524 13.50 -11.31 9.83
CA HIS A 524 12.66 -12.48 10.01
C HIS A 524 11.46 -12.13 10.90
N ILE A 525 10.25 -12.27 10.36
CA ILE A 525 8.96 -12.14 11.07
C ILE A 525 8.39 -13.55 11.29
N PRO A 526 8.69 -14.20 12.44
CA PRO A 526 8.48 -15.63 12.58
C PRO A 526 7.01 -16.04 12.67
N MET A 527 6.70 -17.32 12.48
CA MET A 527 5.34 -17.84 12.61
C MET A 527 4.64 -17.43 13.91
N GLY A 528 3.34 -17.17 13.85
CA GLY A 528 2.58 -16.61 14.98
C GLY A 528 2.70 -15.09 15.12
N SER A 529 3.70 -14.46 14.48
CA SER A 529 3.80 -13.00 14.35
C SER A 529 3.15 -12.56 13.04
N GLY A 530 1.90 -12.07 13.14
CA GLY A 530 1.09 -11.69 11.99
C GLY A 530 0.68 -12.86 11.08
N LEU A 531 -0.11 -12.54 10.07
CA LEU A 531 -0.68 -13.47 9.10
C LEU A 531 -0.06 -13.22 7.72
N VAL A 532 0.41 -14.29 7.08
CA VAL A 532 0.94 -14.23 5.72
C VAL A 532 -0.21 -13.99 4.75
N ASN A 533 -0.16 -12.85 4.07
CA ASN A 533 -1.02 -12.51 2.94
C ASN A 533 -0.35 -12.87 1.60
N GLY A 534 0.98 -12.79 1.56
CA GLY A 534 1.80 -12.82 0.35
C GLY A 534 1.74 -11.52 -0.44
N TYR A 535 2.62 -11.42 -1.44
CA TYR A 535 2.63 -10.39 -2.47
C TYR A 535 3.28 -10.97 -3.74
N PHE A 536 3.02 -10.39 -4.91
CA PHE A 536 3.68 -10.80 -6.16
C PHE A 536 4.77 -9.82 -6.57
N ASP A 537 6.03 -10.21 -6.49
CA ASP A 537 7.15 -9.57 -7.20
C ASP A 537 7.41 -10.21 -8.58
N LEU A 538 7.51 -9.37 -9.62
CA LEU A 538 7.75 -9.79 -10.99
C LEU A 538 9.13 -10.47 -11.17
N GLU A 539 10.18 -9.94 -10.55
CA GLU A 539 11.55 -10.43 -10.69
C GLU A 539 11.80 -11.70 -9.85
N GLU A 540 11.10 -11.84 -8.72
CA GLU A 540 11.20 -13.02 -7.86
C GLU A 540 10.32 -14.19 -8.36
N HIS A 541 9.02 -13.95 -8.51
CA HIS A 541 8.03 -15.01 -8.73
C HIS A 541 7.83 -15.37 -10.22
N LYS A 542 8.09 -14.42 -11.14
CA LYS A 542 8.25 -14.60 -12.60
C LYS A 542 7.09 -15.17 -13.40
N THR A 543 6.07 -15.76 -12.78
CA THR A 543 5.03 -16.53 -13.48
C THR A 543 3.63 -16.18 -12.99
N ASP A 544 2.69 -16.12 -13.94
CA ASP A 544 1.27 -15.92 -13.65
C ASP A 544 0.67 -17.06 -12.81
N ALA A 545 1.18 -18.28 -12.94
CA ALA A 545 0.78 -19.41 -12.09
C ALA A 545 1.11 -19.15 -10.61
N LYS A 546 2.30 -18.59 -10.32
CA LYS A 546 2.68 -18.21 -8.96
C LYS A 546 1.86 -17.02 -8.46
N TYR A 547 1.60 -16.03 -9.31
CA TYR A 547 0.68 -14.93 -8.98
C TYR A 547 -0.71 -15.47 -8.57
N ALA A 548 -1.31 -16.35 -9.37
CA ALA A 548 -2.63 -16.90 -9.10
C ALA A 548 -2.66 -17.70 -7.79
N GLU A 549 -1.61 -18.47 -7.51
CA GLU A 549 -1.43 -19.19 -6.24
C GLU A 549 -1.42 -18.22 -5.05
N LEU A 550 -0.60 -17.16 -5.12
CA LEU A 550 -0.45 -16.16 -4.06
C LEU A 550 -1.75 -15.38 -3.84
N LEU A 551 -2.40 -14.90 -4.91
CA LEU A 551 -3.68 -14.19 -4.82
C LEU A 551 -4.78 -15.06 -4.22
N THR A 552 -4.81 -16.35 -4.54
CA THR A 552 -5.79 -17.29 -3.98
C THR A 552 -5.59 -17.49 -2.48
N LYS A 553 -4.33 -17.52 -2.02
CA LYS A 553 -3.98 -17.68 -0.59
C LYS A 553 -4.15 -16.40 0.23
N SER A 554 -4.07 -15.22 -0.40
CA SER A 554 -4.22 -13.94 0.29
C SER A 554 -5.57 -13.79 1.00
N THR A 555 -5.59 -13.17 2.17
CA THR A 555 -6.82 -13.01 2.98
C THR A 555 -7.10 -11.57 3.36
N TYR A 556 -6.11 -10.69 3.24
CA TYR A 556 -6.24 -9.27 3.57
C TYR A 556 -7.01 -8.51 2.48
N LYS A 557 -7.55 -7.34 2.84
CA LYS A 557 -8.36 -6.48 1.96
C LYS A 557 -7.60 -6.03 0.71
N TYR A 558 -6.28 -5.86 0.82
CA TYR A 558 -5.39 -5.46 -0.27
C TYR A 558 -4.32 -6.51 -0.56
N PHE A 559 -3.92 -6.60 -1.82
CA PHE A 559 -2.84 -7.44 -2.29
C PHE A 559 -1.87 -6.61 -3.13
N THR A 560 -0.58 -6.88 -2.93
CA THR A 560 0.50 -6.07 -3.49
C THR A 560 1.16 -6.78 -4.67
N ILE A 561 1.37 -6.02 -5.75
CA ILE A 561 2.03 -6.43 -6.99
C ILE A 561 3.20 -5.47 -7.21
N LYS A 562 4.41 -5.99 -7.32
CA LYS A 562 5.65 -5.23 -7.46
C LYS A 562 6.28 -5.50 -8.81
N GLY A 563 6.32 -4.46 -9.65
CA GLY A 563 7.02 -4.43 -10.93
C GLY A 563 8.45 -3.92 -10.80
N ARG A 564 9.01 -3.42 -11.90
CA ARG A 564 10.35 -2.80 -11.97
C ARG A 564 10.33 -1.31 -11.64
N ASN A 565 9.29 -0.61 -12.10
CA ASN A 565 9.15 0.84 -12.00
C ASN A 565 7.87 1.26 -11.26
N ILE A 566 6.90 0.37 -11.12
CA ILE A 566 5.65 0.61 -10.39
C ILE A 566 5.38 -0.49 -9.37
N MET A 567 4.69 -0.12 -8.30
CA MET A 567 4.13 -1.03 -7.30
C MET A 567 2.64 -0.72 -7.14
N MET A 568 1.81 -1.75 -7.11
CA MET A 568 0.35 -1.64 -7.03
C MET A 568 -0.16 -2.37 -5.79
N THR A 569 -0.83 -1.66 -4.89
CA THR A 569 -1.55 -2.25 -3.76
C THR A 569 -3.04 -2.00 -3.95
N PHE A 570 -3.73 -3.02 -4.48
CA PHE A 570 -5.13 -2.92 -4.87
C PHE A 570 -6.01 -3.86 -4.08
N HIS A 571 -7.31 -3.55 -4.06
CA HIS A 571 -8.33 -4.40 -3.45
C HIS A 571 -8.25 -5.84 -3.97
N THR A 572 -8.06 -6.79 -3.05
CA THR A 572 -7.87 -8.21 -3.37
C THR A 572 -9.08 -8.79 -4.12
N ASN A 573 -10.29 -8.36 -3.77
CA ASN A 573 -11.51 -8.80 -4.46
C ASN A 573 -11.57 -8.31 -5.93
N ARG A 574 -11.06 -7.12 -6.24
CA ARG A 574 -11.02 -6.58 -7.61
C ARG A 574 -9.97 -7.27 -8.46
N LEU A 575 -8.81 -7.60 -7.88
CA LEU A 575 -7.81 -8.44 -8.55
C LEU A 575 -8.38 -9.82 -8.91
N ARG A 576 -9.07 -10.48 -7.96
CA ARG A 576 -9.78 -11.75 -8.24
C ARG A 576 -10.88 -11.63 -9.28
N GLN A 577 -11.54 -10.47 -9.36
CA GLN A 577 -12.61 -10.23 -10.32
C GLN A 577 -12.07 -10.03 -11.74
N TYR A 578 -11.02 -9.21 -11.91
CA TYR A 578 -10.61 -8.74 -13.23
C TYR A 578 -9.41 -9.49 -13.80
N VAL A 579 -8.47 -9.92 -12.95
CA VAL A 579 -7.22 -10.56 -13.36
C VAL A 579 -6.87 -11.74 -12.45
N PRO A 580 -7.76 -12.74 -12.23
CA PRO A 580 -7.54 -13.79 -11.24
C PRO A 580 -6.31 -14.68 -11.49
N ASN A 581 -5.91 -14.80 -12.76
CA ASN A 581 -4.93 -15.80 -13.19
C ASN A 581 -3.70 -15.24 -13.89
N SER A 582 -3.68 -13.94 -14.23
CA SER A 582 -2.63 -13.36 -15.07
C SER A 582 -2.43 -11.88 -14.74
N ILE A 583 -1.23 -11.52 -14.31
CA ILE A 583 -0.85 -10.14 -13.95
C ILE A 583 0.37 -9.64 -14.71
N ILE A 584 1.20 -10.53 -15.26
CA ILE A 584 2.46 -10.15 -15.91
C ILE A 584 2.24 -9.15 -17.05
N PRO A 585 1.31 -9.37 -17.99
CA PRO A 585 1.04 -8.40 -19.07
C PRO A 585 0.65 -7.02 -18.53
N THR A 586 -0.12 -6.98 -17.44
CA THR A 586 -0.55 -5.74 -16.78
C THR A 586 0.63 -5.01 -16.16
N ILE A 587 1.41 -5.67 -15.31
CA ILE A 587 2.50 -5.01 -14.58
C ILE A 587 3.64 -4.60 -15.52
N GLU A 588 3.94 -5.38 -16.56
CA GLU A 588 4.94 -5.01 -17.57
C GLU A 588 4.49 -3.84 -18.44
N MET A 589 3.20 -3.76 -18.76
CA MET A 589 2.64 -2.61 -19.46
C MET A 589 2.81 -1.33 -18.64
N TRP A 590 2.51 -1.36 -17.34
CA TRP A 590 2.71 -0.20 -16.48
C TRP A 590 4.18 0.12 -16.22
N ASP A 591 5.05 -0.88 -16.07
CA ASP A 591 6.49 -0.68 -15.98
C ASP A 591 7.03 0.10 -17.20
N ASN A 592 6.52 -0.22 -18.39
CA ASN A 592 6.85 0.49 -19.62
C ASN A 592 6.30 1.91 -19.64
N VAL A 593 5.05 2.13 -19.20
CA VAL A 593 4.46 3.47 -19.09
C VAL A 593 5.33 4.38 -18.21
N ILE A 594 5.75 3.90 -17.03
CA ILE A 594 6.64 4.67 -16.14
C ILE A 594 8.00 4.89 -16.80
N ALA A 595 8.62 3.84 -17.36
CA ALA A 595 9.92 3.96 -18.04
C ALA A 595 9.88 4.98 -19.19
N TRP A 596 8.80 5.05 -19.95
CA TRP A 596 8.65 6.03 -21.03
C TRP A 596 8.61 7.46 -20.47
N GLN A 597 7.86 7.72 -19.40
CA GLN A 597 7.88 9.06 -18.81
C GLN A 597 9.28 9.45 -18.31
N LEU A 598 9.94 8.55 -17.58
CA LEU A 598 11.29 8.77 -17.07
C LEU A 598 12.32 8.99 -18.19
N SER A 599 12.14 8.31 -19.33
CA SER A 599 13.04 8.47 -20.49
C SER A 599 13.05 9.89 -21.05
N LEU A 600 11.93 10.64 -20.96
CA LEU A 600 11.89 12.04 -21.37
C LEU A 600 12.66 12.96 -20.41
N MET A 601 12.77 12.56 -19.14
CA MET A 601 13.42 13.37 -18.09
C MET A 601 14.94 13.25 -18.11
N GLY A 602 15.51 12.26 -18.81
CA GLY A 602 16.95 12.09 -18.96
C GLY A 602 17.67 11.74 -17.67
N ILE A 603 17.17 10.76 -16.93
CA ILE A 603 17.63 10.35 -15.58
C ILE A 603 18.12 8.88 -15.53
N GLU A 604 18.41 8.32 -16.70
CA GLU A 604 18.80 6.91 -16.88
C GLU A 604 20.09 6.55 -16.13
N ASN A 605 20.96 7.53 -15.86
CA ASN A 605 22.23 7.30 -15.17
C ASN A 605 22.06 7.20 -13.66
N GLU A 606 21.07 7.91 -13.11
CA GLU A 606 20.74 7.95 -11.70
C GLU A 606 19.83 6.77 -11.31
N ARG A 607 18.91 6.39 -12.21
CA ARG A 607 17.93 5.32 -12.00
C ARG A 607 18.61 3.97 -11.77
N GLY A 608 18.18 3.26 -10.72
CA GLY A 608 18.67 1.94 -10.32
C GLY A 608 19.99 1.94 -9.54
N GLN A 609 20.87 2.93 -9.76
CA GLN A 609 22.16 3.03 -9.06
C GLN A 609 22.08 3.93 -7.82
N LEU A 610 21.52 5.12 -7.99
CA LEU A 610 21.45 6.14 -6.94
C LEU A 610 20.00 6.42 -6.53
N TRP A 611 19.05 6.15 -7.42
CA TRP A 611 17.61 6.33 -7.21
C TRP A 611 16.81 5.12 -7.67
N ASN A 612 16.11 4.44 -6.77
CA ASN A 612 15.44 3.17 -7.07
C ASN A 612 13.99 3.07 -6.55
N ASN A 613 13.41 4.15 -6.03
CA ASN A 613 12.00 4.16 -5.59
C ASN A 613 11.05 3.86 -6.76
N ARG A 614 9.98 3.09 -6.52
CA ARG A 614 8.93 2.88 -7.53
C ARG A 614 7.85 3.95 -7.42
N LEU A 615 7.15 4.18 -8.53
CA LEU A 615 5.84 4.83 -8.41
C LEU A 615 4.90 3.88 -7.66
N PHE A 616 4.13 4.39 -6.72
CA PHE A 616 3.17 3.58 -5.98
C PHE A 616 1.74 3.92 -6.40
N ALA A 617 0.97 2.91 -6.76
CA ALA A 617 -0.43 3.03 -7.09
C ALA A 617 -1.27 2.26 -6.06
N SER A 618 -2.30 2.90 -5.54
CA SER A 618 -3.28 2.22 -4.70
C SER A 618 -4.70 2.47 -5.15
N SER A 619 -5.61 1.61 -4.70
CA SER A 619 -7.02 1.74 -5.02
C SER A 619 -7.80 2.21 -3.80
N PHE A 620 -8.73 3.13 -4.00
CA PHE A 620 -9.52 3.71 -2.91
C PHE A 620 -11.02 3.50 -3.14
N GLU A 621 -11.77 3.67 -2.05
CA GLU A 621 -13.24 3.73 -2.00
C GLU A 621 -13.67 5.19 -1.76
N GLY A 622 -14.90 5.56 -2.17
CA GLY A 622 -15.48 6.87 -1.90
C GLY A 622 -15.58 7.77 -3.13
N GLU A 623 -15.58 9.09 -2.93
CA GLU A 623 -15.70 10.05 -4.03
C GLU A 623 -14.38 10.24 -4.77
N GLY A 624 -14.46 10.53 -6.07
CA GLY A 624 -13.31 10.72 -6.94
C GLY A 624 -13.20 9.67 -8.03
N TYR A 625 -12.23 9.85 -8.93
CA TYR A 625 -12.03 8.95 -10.08
C TYR A 625 -10.59 8.42 -10.13
N MET A 626 -9.64 9.33 -10.28
CA MET A 626 -8.20 9.11 -10.17
C MET A 626 -7.53 10.41 -9.74
N TRP A 627 -6.33 10.31 -9.17
CA TRP A 627 -5.53 11.45 -8.75
C TRP A 627 -4.08 11.04 -8.53
N ALA A 628 -3.15 11.99 -8.56
CA ALA A 628 -1.76 11.80 -8.10
C ALA A 628 -1.36 12.84 -7.05
N THR A 629 -0.69 12.39 -6.00
CA THR A 629 -0.08 13.25 -4.97
C THR A 629 1.32 12.75 -4.63
N ASN A 630 1.96 13.36 -3.64
CA ASN A 630 3.18 12.83 -3.05
C ASN A 630 2.98 11.37 -2.61
N TYR A 631 4.01 10.56 -2.80
CA TYR A 631 4.09 9.14 -2.46
C TYR A 631 3.17 8.19 -3.24
N ARG A 632 2.03 8.61 -3.80
CA ARG A 632 1.11 7.71 -4.50
C ARG A 632 0.19 8.33 -5.55
N THR A 633 -0.27 7.47 -6.45
CA THR A 633 -1.42 7.66 -7.34
C THR A 633 -2.59 6.80 -6.87
N GLY A 634 -3.79 7.37 -6.87
CA GLY A 634 -5.02 6.67 -6.49
C GLY A 634 -5.92 6.36 -7.69
N PHE A 635 -6.47 5.15 -7.73
CA PHE A 635 -7.52 4.76 -8.70
C PHE A 635 -8.77 4.25 -7.98
N HIS A 636 -9.94 4.75 -8.36
CA HIS A 636 -11.18 4.29 -7.73
C HIS A 636 -11.40 2.78 -7.98
N GLU A 637 -11.79 2.02 -6.96
CA GLU A 637 -11.86 0.54 -7.06
C GLU A 637 -12.76 0.01 -8.20
N ASN A 638 -13.90 0.67 -8.45
CA ASN A 638 -14.82 0.34 -9.55
C ASN A 638 -14.27 0.62 -10.97
N THR A 639 -13.12 1.27 -11.11
CA THR A 639 -12.51 1.61 -12.40
C THR A 639 -11.28 0.76 -12.70
N LEU A 640 -10.87 -0.11 -11.75
CA LEU A 640 -9.65 -0.92 -11.85
C LEU A 640 -9.63 -1.87 -13.05
N TYR A 641 -10.77 -2.27 -13.62
CA TYR A 641 -10.77 -3.05 -14.86
C TYR A 641 -10.09 -2.29 -16.03
N LYS A 642 -10.16 -0.95 -16.04
CA LYS A 642 -9.43 -0.08 -16.97
C LYS A 642 -7.95 0.08 -16.62
N ILE A 643 -7.53 -0.32 -15.43
CA ILE A 643 -6.15 -0.23 -14.90
C ILE A 643 -5.49 -1.61 -14.82
N LEU A 644 -6.24 -2.69 -14.92
CA LEU A 644 -5.76 -4.05 -14.77
C LEU A 644 -5.80 -4.87 -16.05
N VAL A 645 -6.72 -4.57 -16.98
CA VAL A 645 -6.94 -5.39 -18.18
C VAL A 645 -6.33 -4.68 -19.39
N PRO A 646 -5.19 -5.15 -19.94
CA PRO A 646 -4.51 -4.51 -21.08
C PRO A 646 -5.41 -4.33 -22.30
N GLU A 647 -6.29 -5.28 -22.58
CA GLU A 647 -7.23 -5.18 -23.69
C GLU A 647 -8.17 -3.98 -23.51
N THR A 648 -8.76 -3.84 -22.31
CA THR A 648 -9.65 -2.71 -21.98
C THR A 648 -8.91 -1.39 -21.97
N MET A 649 -7.68 -1.32 -21.46
CA MET A 649 -6.87 -0.10 -21.54
C MET A 649 -6.70 0.40 -22.97
N MET A 650 -6.62 -0.54 -23.91
CA MET A 650 -6.41 -0.22 -25.32
C MET A 650 -7.72 -0.02 -26.09
N GLU A 651 -8.91 -0.27 -25.53
CA GLU A 651 -10.20 -0.08 -26.21
C GLU A 651 -10.52 1.39 -26.49
N ASP A 652 -10.16 2.27 -25.54
CA ASP A 652 -10.42 3.72 -25.61
C ASP A 652 -9.13 4.49 -25.30
N LYS A 653 -8.88 5.58 -26.04
CA LYS A 653 -7.74 6.47 -25.82
C LYS A 653 -7.71 7.01 -24.38
N ASP A 654 -8.89 7.31 -23.82
CA ASP A 654 -9.00 7.94 -22.51
C ASP A 654 -8.70 7.00 -21.34
N ASN A 655 -8.81 5.67 -21.56
CA ASN A 655 -8.47 4.69 -20.54
C ASN A 655 -6.97 4.70 -20.18
N MET A 656 -6.10 5.06 -21.12
CA MET A 656 -4.66 5.26 -20.86
C MET A 656 -4.29 6.74 -20.69
N TRP A 657 -5.00 7.65 -21.37
CA TRP A 657 -4.74 9.09 -21.23
C TRP A 657 -4.85 9.57 -19.79
N GLY A 658 -5.97 9.25 -19.10
CA GLY A 658 -6.21 9.70 -17.73
C GLY A 658 -5.09 9.27 -16.77
N PRO A 659 -4.80 7.97 -16.63
CA PRO A 659 -3.70 7.53 -15.77
C PRO A 659 -2.33 8.11 -16.15
N ALA A 660 -2.02 8.24 -17.45
CA ALA A 660 -0.76 8.83 -17.89
C ALA A 660 -0.66 10.33 -17.54
N HIS A 661 -1.78 11.05 -17.57
CA HIS A 661 -1.91 12.44 -17.16
C HIS A 661 -1.67 12.62 -15.65
N GLU A 662 -2.29 11.78 -14.81
CA GLU A 662 -2.07 11.78 -13.37
C GLU A 662 -0.61 11.50 -13.01
N ILE A 663 -0.01 10.47 -13.61
CA ILE A 663 1.41 10.15 -13.41
C ILE A 663 2.30 11.28 -13.96
N GLY A 664 1.87 11.95 -15.04
CA GLY A 664 2.54 13.12 -15.58
C GLY A 664 2.63 14.27 -14.57
N HIS A 665 1.63 14.42 -13.67
CA HIS A 665 1.68 15.42 -12.61
C HIS A 665 2.82 15.21 -11.62
N ILE A 666 3.25 13.96 -11.41
CA ILE A 666 4.41 13.64 -10.57
C ILE A 666 5.70 14.15 -11.24
N ASN A 667 5.78 14.09 -12.57
CA ASN A 667 7.03 14.28 -13.32
C ASN A 667 7.19 15.68 -13.97
N GLN A 668 6.19 16.56 -13.90
CA GLN A 668 6.18 17.79 -14.71
C GLN A 668 6.97 18.98 -14.14
N PHE A 669 7.41 18.96 -12.88
CA PHE A 669 7.80 20.19 -12.17
C PHE A 669 8.94 20.95 -12.86
N ALA A 670 9.88 20.26 -13.51
CA ALA A 670 10.95 20.90 -14.28
C ALA A 670 10.45 21.74 -15.48
N ILE A 671 9.29 21.41 -16.06
CA ILE A 671 8.74 22.04 -17.27
C ILE A 671 7.44 22.82 -16.99
N ASN A 672 7.08 22.98 -15.71
CA ASN A 672 5.81 23.54 -15.29
C ASN A 672 5.95 24.94 -14.66
N TRP A 673 4.90 25.74 -14.80
CA TRP A 673 4.67 26.96 -14.03
C TRP A 673 3.15 27.24 -13.97
N PRO A 674 2.67 28.06 -13.01
CA PRO A 674 1.28 28.51 -13.02
C PRO A 674 0.90 29.13 -14.37
N GLY A 675 -0.06 28.51 -15.05
CA GLY A 675 -0.40 28.79 -16.45
C GLY A 675 -0.38 27.56 -17.37
N CYS A 676 0.32 26.50 -16.97
CA CYS A 676 0.41 25.26 -17.74
C CYS A 676 0.40 23.99 -16.88
N SER A 677 -0.15 24.05 -15.66
CA SER A 677 -0.16 22.91 -14.72
C SER A 677 -0.95 21.72 -15.25
N GLU A 678 -1.96 21.95 -16.09
CA GLU A 678 -2.84 20.91 -16.62
C GLU A 678 -2.55 20.55 -18.10
N SER A 679 -1.47 21.11 -18.66
CA SER A 679 -1.04 20.86 -20.03
C SER A 679 0.41 20.46 -20.18
N SER A 680 1.31 20.89 -19.29
CA SER A 680 2.73 20.52 -19.38
C SER A 680 2.94 19.03 -19.11
N ASN A 681 2.18 18.43 -18.18
CA ASN A 681 2.14 16.99 -17.94
C ASN A 681 1.64 16.19 -19.16
N ASN A 682 0.82 16.77 -20.03
CA ASN A 682 0.32 16.10 -21.23
C ASN A 682 1.38 15.86 -22.32
N LEU A 683 2.61 16.37 -22.13
CA LEU A 683 3.79 15.86 -22.85
C LEU A 683 3.93 14.35 -22.61
N PHE A 684 3.84 13.92 -21.36
CA PHE A 684 3.95 12.52 -20.96
C PHE A 684 2.76 11.71 -21.45
N SER A 685 1.53 12.22 -21.31
CA SER A 685 0.32 11.56 -21.78
C SER A 685 0.37 11.28 -23.29
N ASN A 686 0.69 12.29 -24.10
CA ASN A 686 0.85 12.11 -25.54
C ASN A 686 2.02 11.17 -25.88
N TYR A 687 3.12 11.22 -25.13
CA TYR A 687 4.25 10.31 -25.35
C TYR A 687 3.86 8.85 -25.07
N VAL A 688 3.11 8.58 -24.01
CA VAL A 688 2.58 7.24 -23.71
C VAL A 688 1.66 6.75 -24.85
N ILE A 689 0.71 7.58 -25.30
CA ILE A 689 -0.16 7.26 -26.45
C ILE A 689 0.65 6.97 -27.71
N PHE A 690 1.68 7.79 -27.98
CA PHE A 690 2.59 7.60 -29.10
C PHE A 690 3.36 6.27 -29.02
N LYS A 691 3.84 5.89 -27.83
CA LYS A 691 4.61 4.64 -27.63
C LYS A 691 3.74 3.39 -27.79
N PHE A 692 2.45 3.45 -27.42
CA PHE A 692 1.51 2.38 -27.74
C PHE A 692 1.18 2.28 -29.22
N GLY A 693 1.23 3.39 -29.97
CA GLY A 693 1.11 3.41 -31.42
C GLY A 693 -0.28 3.09 -31.99
N LYS A 694 -1.31 3.01 -31.15
CA LYS A 694 -2.70 2.73 -31.56
C LYS A 694 -3.52 3.98 -31.88
N PHE A 695 -3.41 5.00 -31.04
CA PHE A 695 -4.20 6.22 -31.15
C PHE A 695 -3.33 7.41 -31.56
N CYS A 696 -3.95 8.41 -32.18
CA CYS A 696 -3.30 9.68 -32.47
C CYS A 696 -3.13 10.53 -31.20
N SER A 697 -2.29 11.57 -31.28
CA SER A 697 -2.12 12.54 -30.20
C SER A 697 -3.43 13.30 -29.87
N ARG A 698 -3.47 13.95 -28.71
CA ARG A 698 -4.58 14.79 -28.24
C ARG A 698 -4.21 16.28 -28.26
N GLY A 699 -5.23 17.13 -28.19
CA GLY A 699 -5.15 18.58 -28.19
C GLY A 699 -5.87 19.20 -29.40
N THR A 700 -6.29 20.45 -29.30
CA THR A 700 -7.11 21.09 -30.34
C THR A 700 -6.35 21.27 -31.67
N ALA A 701 -7.12 21.64 -32.70
CA ALA A 701 -6.59 22.05 -34.00
C ALA A 701 -5.64 23.26 -33.86
N LEU A 702 -4.53 23.27 -34.60
CA LEU A 702 -3.59 24.40 -34.59
C LEU A 702 -4.23 25.74 -35.01
N SER A 703 -5.27 25.68 -35.84
CA SER A 703 -6.02 26.87 -36.27
C SER A 703 -6.69 27.61 -35.12
N GLU A 704 -6.97 26.96 -33.98
CA GLU A 704 -7.51 27.63 -32.79
C GLU A 704 -6.54 28.67 -32.22
N LEU A 705 -5.24 28.47 -32.41
CA LEU A 705 -4.23 29.43 -31.97
C LEU A 705 -4.40 30.81 -32.62
N ASN A 706 -5.03 30.90 -33.81
CA ASN A 706 -5.31 32.18 -34.47
C ASN A 706 -6.12 33.14 -33.60
N ASN A 707 -7.19 32.62 -32.99
CA ASN A 707 -8.13 33.42 -32.22
C ASN A 707 -7.41 34.13 -31.07
N TYR A 708 -6.50 33.40 -30.42
CA TYR A 708 -5.78 33.90 -29.26
C TYR A 708 -4.55 34.71 -29.64
N ARG A 709 -3.73 34.22 -30.57
CA ARG A 709 -2.41 34.79 -30.84
C ARG A 709 -2.38 35.82 -31.94
N VAL A 710 -3.25 35.69 -32.94
CA VAL A 710 -3.24 36.58 -34.10
C VAL A 710 -4.33 37.64 -34.00
N VAL A 711 -5.54 37.26 -33.54
CA VAL A 711 -6.65 38.22 -33.41
C VAL A 711 -6.60 38.98 -32.08
N GLN A 712 -6.38 38.29 -30.97
CA GLN A 712 -6.44 38.89 -29.63
C GLN A 712 -5.07 39.25 -29.05
N ASP A 713 -3.98 38.76 -29.66
CA ASP A 713 -2.61 38.90 -29.17
C ASP A 713 -2.44 38.55 -27.67
N GLN A 714 -3.09 37.48 -27.22
CA GLN A 714 -3.02 37.02 -25.83
C GLN A 714 -1.67 36.37 -25.47
N PRO A 715 -1.07 36.69 -24.31
CA PRO A 715 0.11 35.99 -23.83
C PRO A 715 -0.21 34.53 -23.51
N PHE A 716 0.78 33.64 -23.60
CA PHE A 716 0.63 32.19 -23.39
C PHE A 716 -0.21 31.84 -22.14
N THR A 717 0.21 32.28 -20.95
CA THR A 717 -0.49 31.97 -19.69
C THR A 717 -1.95 32.47 -19.62
N LEU A 718 -2.35 33.46 -20.41
CA LEU A 718 -3.72 34.01 -20.39
C LEU A 718 -4.61 33.44 -21.50
N ILE A 719 -4.13 32.46 -22.28
CA ILE A 719 -4.98 31.73 -23.22
C ILE A 719 -5.96 30.87 -22.41
N SER A 720 -7.15 31.43 -22.21
CA SER A 720 -8.15 30.86 -21.31
C SER A 720 -9.03 29.82 -21.99
N GLY A 721 -9.39 28.76 -21.25
CA GLY A 721 -10.29 27.69 -21.67
C GLY A 721 -11.48 27.52 -20.73
N ALA A 722 -12.42 26.65 -21.10
CA ALA A 722 -13.62 26.37 -20.30
C ALA A 722 -13.37 25.42 -19.10
N THR A 723 -12.14 24.95 -18.91
CA THR A 723 -11.81 23.83 -18.00
C THR A 723 -10.69 24.20 -17.02
N HIS A 724 -10.52 23.39 -15.97
CA HIS A 724 -9.38 23.35 -15.03
C HIS A 724 -8.81 24.72 -14.63
N GLN A 725 -9.58 25.50 -13.85
CA GLN A 725 -9.20 26.83 -13.35
C GLN A 725 -8.90 27.87 -14.45
N GLY A 726 -9.51 27.69 -15.62
CA GLY A 726 -9.45 28.67 -16.72
C GLY A 726 -8.30 28.44 -17.69
N GLU A 727 -7.51 27.36 -17.56
CA GLU A 727 -6.49 26.99 -18.53
C GLU A 727 -7.11 26.36 -19.80
N ASN A 728 -6.62 26.76 -20.99
CA ASN A 728 -6.94 26.07 -22.25
C ASN A 728 -5.99 24.88 -22.49
N THR A 729 -6.19 23.80 -21.73
CA THR A 729 -5.29 22.65 -21.68
C THR A 729 -5.08 21.97 -23.05
N GLU A 730 -6.19 21.79 -23.80
CA GLU A 730 -6.19 21.16 -25.12
C GLU A 730 -5.37 21.94 -26.15
N LEU A 731 -5.34 23.27 -26.07
CA LEU A 731 -4.49 24.09 -26.92
C LEU A 731 -3.04 24.15 -26.39
N HIS A 732 -2.84 24.38 -25.09
CA HIS A 732 -1.52 24.51 -24.49
C HIS A 732 -0.64 23.26 -24.67
N MET A 733 -1.23 22.07 -24.54
CA MET A 733 -0.46 20.81 -24.65
C MET A 733 0.20 20.65 -26.03
N ARG A 734 -0.35 21.31 -27.07
CA ARG A 734 0.22 21.28 -28.42
C ARG A 734 1.60 21.92 -28.48
N MET A 735 1.93 22.90 -27.64
CA MET A 735 3.23 23.58 -27.66
C MET A 735 4.38 22.61 -27.37
N ASN A 736 4.32 21.89 -26.24
CA ASN A 736 5.31 20.85 -25.92
C ASN A 736 5.25 19.72 -26.95
N TRP A 737 4.06 19.32 -27.39
CA TRP A 737 3.94 18.23 -28.37
C TRP A 737 4.54 18.59 -29.75
N GLN A 738 4.45 19.83 -30.22
CA GLN A 738 5.09 20.28 -31.46
C GLN A 738 6.62 20.20 -31.37
N LEU A 739 7.19 20.57 -30.21
CA LEU A 739 8.63 20.39 -29.96
C LEU A 739 9.00 18.90 -30.00
N PHE A 740 8.23 18.03 -29.34
CA PHE A 740 8.42 16.58 -29.43
C PHE A 740 8.38 16.09 -30.88
N VAL A 741 7.32 16.39 -31.63
CA VAL A 741 7.14 15.94 -33.02
C VAL A 741 8.29 16.42 -33.89
N TYR A 742 8.72 17.67 -33.76
CA TYR A 742 9.82 18.19 -34.55
C TYR A 742 11.17 17.55 -34.20
N PHE A 743 11.58 17.59 -32.94
CA PHE A 743 12.90 17.09 -32.58
C PHE A 743 12.98 15.56 -32.67
N HIS A 744 11.97 14.85 -32.17
CA HIS A 744 12.01 13.39 -32.11
C HIS A 744 11.59 12.76 -33.45
N ARG A 745 10.48 13.19 -34.06
CA ARG A 745 9.98 12.54 -35.28
C ARG A 745 10.59 13.10 -36.57
N VAL A 746 10.80 14.42 -36.66
CA VAL A 746 11.36 15.04 -37.87
C VAL A 746 12.89 14.95 -37.90
N LEU A 747 13.56 15.29 -36.80
CA LEU A 747 15.03 15.31 -36.75
C LEU A 747 15.68 14.01 -36.24
N GLY A 748 14.91 13.13 -35.58
CA GLY A 748 15.45 11.92 -34.97
C GLY A 748 16.31 12.17 -33.73
N ASP A 749 16.20 13.36 -33.11
CA ASP A 749 16.92 13.75 -31.91
C ASP A 749 16.13 13.35 -30.66
N GLU A 750 16.22 12.07 -30.30
CA GLU A 750 15.56 11.53 -29.11
C GLU A 750 16.07 12.14 -27.79
N GLN A 751 17.18 12.86 -27.84
CA GLN A 751 17.84 13.46 -26.66
C GLN A 751 17.42 14.92 -26.44
N PHE A 752 16.57 15.51 -27.27
CA PHE A 752 16.10 16.89 -27.08
C PHE A 752 15.42 17.09 -25.71
N TRP A 753 14.38 16.30 -25.40
CA TRP A 753 13.69 16.38 -24.11
C TRP A 753 14.59 16.05 -22.92
N PRO A 754 15.35 14.94 -22.92
CA PRO A 754 16.34 14.65 -21.88
C PRO A 754 17.29 15.81 -21.58
N ARG A 755 17.82 16.47 -22.62
CA ARG A 755 18.69 17.65 -22.46
C ARG A 755 17.94 18.85 -21.90
N LEU A 756 16.72 19.11 -22.37
CA LEU A 756 15.90 20.22 -21.88
C LEU A 756 15.55 20.05 -20.39
N PHE A 757 15.07 18.87 -19.99
CA PHE A 757 14.80 18.56 -18.58
C PHE A 757 16.05 18.74 -17.70
N LYS A 758 17.22 18.28 -18.18
CA LYS A 758 18.49 18.48 -17.47
C LYS A 758 18.84 19.96 -17.28
N LEU A 759 18.69 20.79 -18.31
CA LEU A 759 18.93 22.23 -18.22
C LEU A 759 17.95 22.91 -17.25
N LEU A 760 16.68 22.52 -17.30
CA LEU A 760 15.65 23.07 -16.42
C LEU A 760 15.84 22.66 -14.95
N ARG A 761 16.38 21.46 -14.67
CA ARG A 761 16.82 21.13 -13.30
C ARG A 761 17.98 22.01 -12.79
N GLN A 762 18.82 22.53 -13.69
CA GLN A 762 19.91 23.44 -13.34
C GLN A 762 19.45 24.89 -13.16
N THR A 763 18.31 25.24 -13.74
CA THR A 763 17.62 26.53 -13.57
C THR A 763 16.13 26.28 -13.30
N PRO A 764 15.78 25.77 -12.11
CA PRO A 764 14.41 25.36 -11.80
C PRO A 764 13.40 26.48 -12.05
N PRO A 765 12.19 26.17 -12.53
CA PRO A 765 11.12 27.16 -12.59
C PRO A 765 10.80 27.68 -11.19
N VAL A 766 10.41 28.95 -11.12
CA VAL A 766 10.02 29.64 -9.90
C VAL A 766 8.52 29.84 -9.94
N GLU A 767 7.78 29.11 -9.10
CA GLU A 767 6.32 29.11 -9.08
C GLU A 767 5.73 30.50 -8.80
N SER A 768 6.35 31.25 -7.88
CA SER A 768 5.97 32.64 -7.56
C SER A 768 6.30 33.66 -8.66
N ASN A 769 7.00 33.25 -9.72
CA ASN A 769 7.35 34.08 -10.86
C ASN A 769 7.09 33.33 -12.18
N PRO A 770 5.82 33.04 -12.51
CA PRO A 770 5.47 32.24 -13.69
C PRO A 770 5.93 32.89 -15.00
N GLY A 771 5.96 34.23 -15.06
CA GLY A 771 6.43 34.96 -16.24
C GLY A 771 7.92 34.79 -16.52
N TRP A 772 8.76 34.73 -15.47
CA TRP A 772 10.17 34.38 -15.64
C TRP A 772 10.35 32.91 -16.05
N SER A 773 9.61 31.99 -15.41
CA SER A 773 9.67 30.55 -15.72
C SER A 773 9.33 30.26 -17.18
N GLN A 774 8.29 30.91 -17.73
CA GLN A 774 7.94 30.87 -19.14
C GLN A 774 9.10 31.30 -20.05
N LEU A 775 9.74 32.43 -19.77
CA LEU A 775 10.87 32.93 -20.56
C LEU A 775 12.12 32.05 -20.43
N ASN A 776 12.40 31.54 -19.22
CA ASN A 776 13.48 30.61 -18.97
C ASN A 776 13.28 29.30 -19.75
N PHE A 777 12.06 28.76 -19.81
CA PHE A 777 11.73 27.60 -20.63
C PHE A 777 12.10 27.83 -22.11
N ALA A 778 11.74 28.98 -22.68
CA ALA A 778 12.10 29.31 -24.07
C ALA A 778 13.62 29.39 -24.29
N GLU A 779 14.36 29.99 -23.35
CA GLU A 779 15.82 30.07 -23.40
C GLU A 779 16.49 28.70 -23.30
N GLN A 780 16.05 27.84 -22.36
CA GLN A 780 16.60 26.50 -22.20
C GLN A 780 16.21 25.58 -23.36
N ALA A 781 15.03 25.73 -23.95
CA ALA A 781 14.64 25.00 -25.16
C ALA A 781 15.55 25.36 -26.35
N CYS A 782 15.90 26.65 -26.52
CA CYS A 782 16.88 27.06 -27.52
C CYS A 782 18.25 26.41 -27.27
N ALA A 783 18.70 26.38 -26.01
CA ALA A 783 19.96 25.75 -25.63
C ALA A 783 19.96 24.23 -25.85
N ALA A 784 18.88 23.53 -25.47
CA ALA A 784 18.71 22.09 -25.66
C ALA A 784 18.71 21.69 -27.14
N ALA A 785 18.07 22.51 -27.98
CA ALA A 785 18.01 22.32 -29.43
C ALA A 785 19.30 22.74 -30.16
N ASN A 786 20.13 23.60 -29.54
CA ASN A 786 21.17 24.37 -30.23
C ASN A 786 20.61 25.12 -31.46
N LEU A 787 19.41 25.67 -31.31
CA LEU A 787 18.65 26.40 -32.34
C LEU A 787 18.02 27.65 -31.72
N ASP A 788 17.88 28.70 -32.52
CA ASP A 788 17.11 29.89 -32.15
C ASP A 788 15.62 29.62 -32.40
N LEU A 789 14.88 29.27 -31.35
CA LEU A 789 13.45 28.98 -31.39
C LEU A 789 12.57 30.22 -31.14
N THR A 790 13.11 31.45 -31.21
CA THR A 790 12.33 32.63 -30.82
C THR A 790 11.05 32.80 -31.63
N ASP A 791 11.06 32.45 -32.92
CA ASP A 791 9.90 32.61 -33.80
C ASP A 791 8.77 31.64 -33.42
N PHE A 792 9.12 30.44 -32.93
CA PHE A 792 8.17 29.47 -32.41
C PHE A 792 7.52 29.99 -31.12
N PHE A 793 8.33 30.48 -30.17
CA PHE A 793 7.84 31.02 -28.90
C PHE A 793 7.08 32.35 -29.06
N GLU A 794 7.40 33.16 -30.08
CA GLU A 794 6.63 34.35 -30.47
C GLU A 794 5.20 33.96 -30.89
N MET A 795 5.07 32.94 -31.75
CA MET A 795 3.77 32.42 -32.17
C MET A 795 2.96 31.94 -30.96
N TRP A 796 3.59 31.21 -30.04
CA TRP A 796 2.95 30.73 -28.82
C TRP A 796 2.70 31.79 -27.74
N GLY A 797 3.12 33.05 -27.95
CA GLY A 797 2.78 34.16 -27.05
C GLY A 797 3.68 34.30 -25.83
N PHE A 798 4.89 33.74 -25.87
CA PHE A 798 5.84 33.84 -24.76
C PHE A 798 6.41 35.25 -24.60
N PHE A 799 6.40 36.03 -25.68
CA PHE A 799 7.02 37.36 -25.75
C PHE A 799 5.99 38.50 -25.84
N VAL A 800 4.80 38.27 -25.28
CA VAL A 800 3.76 39.31 -25.12
C VAL A 800 3.87 39.89 -23.71
N PRO A 801 4.02 41.21 -23.55
CA PRO A 801 4.11 41.83 -22.23
C PRO A 801 2.85 41.64 -21.39
N VAL A 802 3.04 41.41 -20.10
CA VAL A 802 1.98 41.31 -19.09
C VAL A 802 2.42 42.10 -17.86
N ASP A 803 1.53 42.95 -17.34
CA ASP A 803 1.83 43.80 -16.18
C ASP A 803 0.98 43.40 -14.98
N ASN A 804 1.61 42.68 -14.05
CA ASN A 804 1.07 42.32 -12.73
C ASN A 804 -0.39 41.81 -12.73
N VAL A 805 -0.71 40.88 -13.65
CA VAL A 805 -2.04 40.30 -13.76
C VAL A 805 -2.23 39.21 -12.70
N PRO A 806 -3.26 39.29 -11.83
CA PRO A 806 -3.59 38.21 -10.91
C PRO A 806 -3.96 36.95 -11.68
N TYR A 807 -3.45 35.81 -11.24
CA TYR A 807 -3.72 34.52 -11.87
C TYR A 807 -3.94 33.46 -10.79
N GLU A 808 -5.02 32.68 -10.92
CA GLU A 808 -5.36 31.61 -9.99
C GLU A 808 -5.21 30.27 -10.71
N GLN A 809 -4.31 29.43 -10.19
CA GLN A 809 -4.20 28.03 -10.58
C GLN A 809 -3.50 27.28 -9.45
N TYR A 810 -4.25 26.46 -8.70
CA TYR A 810 -3.81 25.73 -7.52
C TYR A 810 -3.13 26.63 -6.47
N GLY A 811 -3.55 27.89 -6.41
CA GLY A 811 -2.86 28.95 -5.69
C GLY A 811 -3.07 30.30 -6.36
N ASN A 812 -2.72 31.38 -5.65
CA ASN A 812 -2.82 32.74 -6.15
C ASN A 812 -1.43 33.26 -6.54
N TRP A 813 -1.30 33.67 -7.80
CA TRP A 813 -0.05 34.08 -8.42
C TRP A 813 -0.18 35.47 -9.05
N THR A 814 0.96 36.08 -9.36
CA THR A 814 1.01 37.32 -10.15
C THR A 814 1.81 37.06 -11.42
N LEU A 815 1.14 37.15 -12.57
CA LEU A 815 1.79 37.03 -13.87
C LEU A 815 2.36 38.39 -14.27
N ASN A 816 3.68 38.45 -14.40
CA ASN A 816 4.39 39.63 -14.85
C ASN A 816 5.46 39.25 -15.88
N VAL A 817 5.37 39.82 -17.08
CA VAL A 817 6.31 39.64 -18.19
C VAL A 817 6.59 41.02 -18.77
N THR A 818 7.67 41.66 -18.35
CA THR A 818 7.96 43.02 -18.80
C THR A 818 8.64 43.05 -20.18
N PRO A 819 8.53 44.15 -20.95
CA PRO A 819 9.30 44.32 -22.18
C PRO A 819 10.82 44.16 -21.98
N ALA A 820 11.35 44.55 -20.81
CA ALA A 820 12.76 44.37 -20.47
C ALA A 820 13.12 42.88 -20.32
N MET A 821 12.32 42.10 -19.60
CA MET A 821 12.52 40.65 -19.46
C MET A 821 12.53 39.94 -20.81
N ILE A 822 11.62 40.31 -21.71
CA ILE A 822 11.56 39.79 -23.08
C ILE A 822 12.82 40.16 -23.86
N ALA A 823 13.20 41.45 -23.86
CA ALA A 823 14.36 41.94 -24.59
C ALA A 823 15.67 41.29 -24.10
N GLU A 824 15.84 41.16 -22.79
CA GLU A 824 17.00 40.49 -22.18
C GLU A 824 17.06 39.01 -22.55
N THR A 825 15.93 38.30 -22.52
CA THR A 825 15.85 36.88 -22.90
C THR A 825 16.22 36.70 -24.37
N LYS A 826 15.64 37.50 -25.27
CA LYS A 826 16.00 37.48 -26.70
C LYS A 826 17.47 37.83 -26.92
N ALA A 827 18.03 38.78 -26.17
CA ALA A 827 19.44 39.15 -26.25
C ALA A 827 20.36 38.01 -25.80
N ARG A 828 20.02 37.28 -24.72
CA ARG A 828 20.78 36.11 -24.25
C ARG A 828 20.77 34.98 -25.29
N ILE A 829 19.62 34.69 -25.89
CA ILE A 829 19.49 33.71 -26.98
C ILE A 829 20.34 34.13 -28.19
N ALA A 830 20.20 35.39 -28.64
CA ALA A 830 20.96 35.91 -29.77
C ALA A 830 22.48 35.90 -29.55
N ALA A 831 22.93 36.16 -28.32
CA ALA A 831 24.36 36.13 -27.96
C ALA A 831 24.99 34.75 -28.13
N LYS A 832 24.21 33.67 -28.04
CA LYS A 832 24.68 32.30 -28.29
C LYS A 832 24.90 32.01 -29.78
N ARG A 833 24.36 32.84 -30.68
CA ARG A 833 24.49 32.70 -32.14
C ARG A 833 23.99 31.35 -32.67
N TYR A 834 22.92 30.84 -32.08
CA TYR A 834 22.27 29.64 -32.59
C TYR A 834 21.74 29.89 -34.01
N ARG A 835 21.78 28.85 -34.85
CA ARG A 835 21.13 28.91 -36.16
C ARG A 835 19.61 28.86 -35.98
N LYS A 836 18.86 29.49 -36.88
CA LYS A 836 17.42 29.28 -36.96
C LYS A 836 17.10 27.83 -37.35
N PRO A 837 15.96 27.27 -36.93
CA PRO A 837 15.47 25.98 -37.41
C PRO A 837 15.40 25.95 -38.92
N ALA A 838 15.62 24.77 -39.51
CA ALA A 838 15.48 24.58 -40.95
C ALA A 838 14.02 24.70 -41.42
N HIS A 839 13.06 24.71 -40.49
CA HIS A 839 11.63 24.62 -40.76
C HIS A 839 10.79 25.56 -39.87
N VAL A 840 9.58 25.90 -40.32
CA VAL A 840 8.58 26.67 -39.55
C VAL A 840 7.79 25.77 -38.59
N ILE A 841 8.41 25.42 -37.47
CA ILE A 841 7.92 24.42 -36.51
C ILE A 841 6.47 24.68 -36.06
N GLN A 842 6.06 25.94 -35.92
CA GLN A 842 4.75 26.31 -35.38
C GLN A 842 3.54 25.78 -36.17
N TYR A 843 3.73 25.30 -37.41
CA TYR A 843 2.68 24.72 -38.24
C TYR A 843 2.72 23.19 -38.31
N ILE A 844 3.55 22.54 -37.48
CA ILE A 844 3.69 21.08 -37.51
C ILE A 844 2.52 20.40 -36.79
N GLU A 845 1.96 19.37 -37.43
CA GLU A 845 0.89 18.53 -36.94
C GLU A 845 1.28 17.06 -37.12
N ASP A 846 0.90 16.19 -36.19
CA ASP A 846 1.27 14.77 -36.23
C ASP A 846 0.08 13.84 -36.46
N ARG A 847 -1.10 14.44 -36.71
CA ARG A 847 -2.38 13.79 -36.97
C ARG A 847 -2.86 14.06 -38.39
N LYS A 848 -3.68 13.15 -38.89
CA LYS A 848 -4.56 13.34 -40.06
C LYS A 848 -6.02 13.16 -39.63
N GLN A 849 -6.94 13.71 -40.41
CA GLN A 849 -8.37 13.72 -40.07
C GLN A 849 -8.94 12.35 -39.69
N ASN A 850 -8.51 11.29 -40.38
CA ASN A 850 -9.02 9.93 -40.20
C ASN A 850 -8.15 9.04 -39.29
N ASP A 851 -7.18 9.62 -38.57
CA ASP A 851 -6.38 8.83 -37.62
C ASP A 851 -7.24 8.30 -36.48
N THR A 852 -6.94 7.09 -36.01
CA THR A 852 -7.72 6.44 -34.94
C THR A 852 -7.61 7.23 -33.64
N GLY A 853 -8.76 7.55 -33.02
CA GLY A 853 -8.81 8.36 -31.80
C GLY A 853 -8.79 9.88 -32.03
N ASN A 854 -8.80 10.34 -33.29
CA ASN A 854 -8.95 11.76 -33.60
C ASN A 854 -10.42 12.17 -33.44
N VAL A 855 -10.66 13.27 -32.72
CA VAL A 855 -12.00 13.85 -32.51
C VAL A 855 -12.09 15.30 -33.01
N ASP A 856 -10.96 15.87 -33.44
CA ASP A 856 -10.84 17.26 -33.87
C ASP A 856 -10.68 17.36 -35.40
N GLU A 857 -10.97 18.54 -35.96
CA GLU A 857 -10.58 18.89 -37.32
C GLU A 857 -9.13 19.37 -37.33
N VAL A 858 -8.19 18.54 -37.80
CA VAL A 858 -6.75 18.80 -37.59
C VAL A 858 -6.05 19.51 -38.76
N GLY A 859 -6.80 19.85 -39.80
CA GLY A 859 -6.29 20.49 -41.02
C GLY A 859 -5.89 19.53 -42.14
N ASP A 860 -5.66 20.10 -43.31
CA ASP A 860 -5.32 19.38 -44.55
C ASP A 860 -3.80 19.31 -44.80
N VAL A 861 -3.05 20.26 -44.26
CA VAL A 861 -1.60 20.42 -44.44
C VAL A 861 -0.88 20.62 -43.11
N GLY A 862 0.46 20.58 -43.13
CA GLY A 862 1.30 20.70 -41.94
C GLY A 862 1.67 19.36 -41.31
N TYR A 863 1.37 18.24 -41.96
CA TYR A 863 1.71 16.91 -41.42
C TYR A 863 3.23 16.73 -41.30
N TRP A 864 3.69 16.14 -40.20
CA TRP A 864 5.12 16.08 -39.83
C TRP A 864 6.04 15.51 -40.93
N THR A 865 5.56 14.61 -41.80
CA THR A 865 6.39 14.09 -42.91
C THR A 865 6.75 15.16 -43.93
N GLN A 866 5.93 16.20 -44.11
CA GLN A 866 6.25 17.33 -44.97
C GLN A 866 7.48 18.10 -44.47
N PHE A 867 7.67 18.13 -43.15
CA PHE A 867 8.84 18.70 -42.50
C PHE A 867 10.06 17.78 -42.60
N ARG A 868 9.90 16.48 -42.33
CA ARG A 868 10.96 15.47 -42.49
C ARG A 868 11.52 15.44 -43.91
N ASP A 869 10.63 15.47 -44.89
CA ASP A 869 10.99 15.40 -46.30
C ASP A 869 11.37 16.78 -46.88
N ASN A 870 11.32 17.84 -46.05
CA ASN A 870 11.59 19.23 -46.41
C ASN A 870 10.84 19.67 -47.68
N GLN A 871 9.55 19.34 -47.74
CA GLN A 871 8.73 19.46 -48.92
C GLN A 871 8.75 20.87 -49.50
N ARG A 872 8.87 20.95 -50.82
CA ARG A 872 8.82 22.18 -51.61
C ARG A 872 7.50 22.23 -52.37
N ILE A 873 6.89 23.40 -52.39
CA ILE A 873 5.76 23.68 -53.27
C ILE A 873 6.29 23.76 -54.71
N THR A 874 5.76 22.92 -55.58
CA THR A 874 6.06 22.84 -57.01
C THR A 874 4.86 23.24 -57.86
N LYS A 875 3.65 23.15 -57.30
CA LYS A 875 2.40 23.49 -57.99
C LYS A 875 2.11 24.99 -57.97
N ASN A 876 1.32 25.44 -58.94
CA ASN A 876 0.78 26.79 -58.95
C ASN A 876 -0.42 26.86 -57.99
N VAL A 877 -0.18 27.41 -56.80
CA VAL A 877 -1.18 27.54 -55.74
C VAL A 877 -2.06 28.75 -56.02
N THR A 878 -3.37 28.54 -56.06
CA THR A 878 -4.36 29.61 -56.27
C THR A 878 -5.42 29.61 -55.19
N TYR A 879 -6.12 30.74 -54.99
CA TYR A 879 -7.27 30.82 -54.09
C TYR A 879 -8.51 31.42 -54.74
N LYS A 880 -9.68 31.08 -54.20
CA LYS A 880 -10.96 31.73 -54.49
C LYS A 880 -11.58 32.22 -53.19
N LEU A 881 -11.95 33.50 -53.16
CA LEU A 881 -12.73 34.11 -52.07
C LEU A 881 -14.22 34.09 -52.43
N SER A 882 -15.08 33.68 -51.50
CA SER A 882 -16.54 33.67 -51.67
C SER A 882 -17.21 34.03 -50.35
N GLY A 883 -17.63 35.29 -50.19
CA GLY A 883 -18.05 35.81 -48.89
C GLY A 883 -16.86 35.83 -47.93
N THR A 884 -16.99 35.15 -46.80
CA THR A 884 -15.93 34.95 -45.79
C THR A 884 -15.08 33.69 -46.01
N ALA A 885 -15.45 32.84 -46.98
CA ALA A 885 -14.78 31.57 -47.22
C ALA A 885 -13.62 31.72 -48.23
N ILE A 886 -12.45 31.18 -47.86
CA ILE A 886 -11.28 31.05 -48.72
C ILE A 886 -11.09 29.58 -49.07
N ARG A 887 -11.00 29.30 -50.37
CA ARG A 887 -10.68 27.98 -50.91
C ARG A 887 -9.37 28.00 -51.68
N ILE A 888 -8.40 27.22 -51.22
CA ILE A 888 -7.11 26.99 -51.85
C ILE A 888 -7.20 25.82 -52.84
N THR A 889 -6.53 25.96 -53.99
CA THR A 889 -6.37 24.91 -55.00
C THR A 889 -4.88 24.64 -55.23
N ASN A 890 -4.51 23.36 -55.36
CA ASN A 890 -3.13 22.88 -55.48
C ASN A 890 -2.20 23.26 -54.29
N GLY A 891 -2.77 23.46 -53.10
CA GLY A 891 -2.05 23.90 -51.90
C GLY A 891 -1.47 22.78 -51.03
N GLU A 892 -1.69 21.51 -51.36
CA GLU A 892 -1.34 20.33 -50.55
C GLU A 892 0.17 20.13 -50.30
N GLU A 893 1.03 20.88 -51.00
CA GLU A 893 2.49 20.86 -50.79
C GLU A 893 2.97 21.94 -49.81
N ALA A 894 2.06 22.82 -49.37
CA ALA A 894 2.30 23.78 -48.31
C ALA A 894 2.19 23.12 -46.94
N VAL A 895 2.63 23.81 -45.88
CA VAL A 895 2.40 23.43 -44.48
C VAL A 895 1.39 24.35 -43.78
N ALA A 896 1.14 25.54 -44.33
CA ALA A 896 0.13 26.48 -43.86
C ALA A 896 -0.15 27.54 -44.94
N PHE A 897 -1.22 28.29 -44.74
CA PHE A 897 -1.58 29.48 -45.51
C PHE A 897 -1.63 30.69 -44.57
N GLU A 898 -0.85 31.72 -44.85
CA GLU A 898 -0.79 32.95 -44.05
C GLU A 898 -1.53 34.07 -44.79
N LEU A 899 -2.45 34.76 -44.10
CA LEU A 899 -3.00 36.04 -44.54
C LEU A 899 -2.18 37.15 -43.91
N ARG A 900 -1.74 38.10 -44.74
CA ARG A 900 -0.93 39.23 -44.31
C ARG A 900 -1.54 40.56 -44.73
N ASP A 901 -1.32 41.58 -43.91
CA ASP A 901 -1.73 42.95 -44.22
C ASP A 901 -0.74 43.64 -45.17
N ALA A 902 -1.01 44.91 -45.50
CA ALA A 902 -0.18 45.70 -46.40
C ALA A 902 1.23 46.00 -45.86
N GLN A 903 1.49 45.77 -44.56
CA GLN A 903 2.82 45.86 -43.94
C GLN A 903 3.50 44.48 -43.87
N ASP A 904 2.93 43.46 -44.50
CA ASP A 904 3.36 42.07 -44.43
C ASP A 904 3.31 41.50 -43.00
N LYS A 905 2.48 42.05 -42.10
CA LYS A 905 2.24 41.48 -40.77
C LYS A 905 1.24 40.33 -40.88
N LEU A 906 1.50 39.24 -40.17
CA LEU A 906 0.56 38.11 -40.05
C LEU A 906 -0.72 38.58 -39.35
N ILE A 907 -1.87 38.39 -40.00
CA ILE A 907 -3.20 38.74 -39.45
C ILE A 907 -4.13 37.54 -39.33
N TRP A 908 -3.79 36.41 -39.98
CA TRP A 908 -4.44 35.10 -39.79
C TRP A 908 -3.58 34.00 -40.44
N PHE A 909 -3.69 32.75 -39.99
CA PHE A 909 -3.18 31.59 -40.72
C PHE A 909 -4.18 30.43 -40.74
N SER A 910 -4.00 29.47 -41.63
CA SER A 910 -4.81 28.24 -41.64
C SER A 910 -3.97 27.09 -42.15
N ASN A 911 -4.19 25.90 -41.60
CA ASN A 911 -3.66 24.65 -42.15
C ASN A 911 -4.74 23.85 -42.92
N PHE A 912 -5.86 24.50 -43.26
CA PHE A 912 -6.90 23.94 -44.11
C PHE A 912 -6.83 24.52 -45.53
N LEU A 913 -7.20 23.71 -46.50
CA LEU A 913 -7.40 24.15 -47.89
C LEU A 913 -8.72 24.92 -48.05
N ASN A 914 -9.68 24.72 -47.14
CA ASN A 914 -10.95 25.44 -47.12
C ASN A 914 -11.18 25.97 -45.70
N PHE A 915 -11.30 27.27 -45.54
CA PHE A 915 -11.49 27.88 -44.23
C PHE A 915 -12.27 29.18 -44.33
N GLU A 916 -12.95 29.54 -43.25
CA GLU A 916 -13.64 30.81 -43.11
C GLU A 916 -12.83 31.79 -42.27
N VAL A 917 -12.95 33.07 -42.61
CA VAL A 917 -12.25 34.16 -41.93
C VAL A 917 -13.23 35.30 -41.70
N SER A 918 -13.17 35.97 -40.54
CA SER A 918 -14.05 37.09 -40.25
C SER A 918 -13.86 38.24 -41.25
N SER A 919 -14.93 39.00 -41.52
CA SER A 919 -14.86 40.18 -42.40
C SER A 919 -13.79 41.18 -41.91
N SER A 920 -13.63 41.33 -40.60
CA SER A 920 -12.63 42.24 -40.00
C SER A 920 -11.17 41.87 -40.32
N VAL A 921 -10.89 40.59 -40.55
CA VAL A 921 -9.56 40.14 -40.98
C VAL A 921 -9.43 40.26 -42.50
N LEU A 922 -10.48 39.93 -43.26
CA LEU A 922 -10.50 40.09 -44.73
C LEU A 922 -10.32 41.55 -45.15
N ASP A 923 -10.91 42.50 -44.42
CA ASP A 923 -10.77 43.94 -44.68
C ASP A 923 -9.31 44.43 -44.53
N LYS A 924 -8.49 43.70 -43.76
CA LYS A 924 -7.07 44.00 -43.55
C LYS A 924 -6.15 43.20 -44.48
N MET A 925 -6.66 42.17 -45.14
CA MET A 925 -5.88 41.23 -45.94
C MET A 925 -5.41 41.88 -47.24
N ASP A 926 -4.09 41.94 -47.44
CA ASP A 926 -3.45 42.34 -48.70
C ASP A 926 -3.02 41.12 -49.52
N LYS A 927 -2.44 40.10 -48.85
CA LYS A 927 -1.86 38.91 -49.51
C LYS A 927 -2.18 37.63 -48.77
N ILE A 928 -2.20 36.54 -49.53
CA ILE A 928 -2.17 35.17 -49.03
C ILE A 928 -0.85 34.53 -49.46
N TYR A 929 -0.17 33.88 -48.53
CA TYR A 929 1.02 33.08 -48.80
C TYR A 929 0.78 31.62 -48.49
N ALA A 930 1.22 30.73 -49.39
CA ALA A 930 1.42 29.33 -49.11
C ALA A 930 2.83 29.16 -48.53
N VAL A 931 2.92 28.56 -47.34
CA VAL A 931 4.18 28.41 -46.61
C VAL A 931 4.76 27.04 -46.89
N GLN A 932 6.02 26.98 -47.34
CA GLN A 932 6.78 25.73 -47.46
C GLN A 932 7.28 25.27 -46.08
N ALA A 933 7.61 23.98 -45.94
CA ALA A 933 8.17 23.45 -44.70
C ALA A 933 9.39 24.23 -44.20
N ASN A 934 10.26 24.72 -45.09
CA ASN A 934 11.44 25.52 -44.74
C ASN A 934 11.14 27.00 -44.41
N GLY A 935 9.87 27.41 -44.39
CA GLY A 935 9.46 28.78 -44.15
C GLY A 935 9.49 29.71 -45.37
N THR A 936 9.76 29.20 -46.57
CA THR A 936 9.60 30.01 -47.79
C THR A 936 8.12 30.33 -48.00
N ARG A 937 7.78 31.62 -48.17
CA ARG A 937 6.42 32.07 -48.47
C ARG A 937 6.28 32.24 -49.98
N ILE A 938 5.30 31.58 -50.58
CA ILE A 938 4.94 31.73 -52.00
C ILE A 938 3.60 32.45 -52.08
N THR A 939 3.55 33.59 -52.77
CA THR A 939 2.31 34.34 -52.97
C THR A 939 1.29 33.47 -53.70
N VAL A 940 0.10 33.32 -53.10
CA VAL A 940 -1.04 32.64 -53.69
C VAL A 940 -1.80 33.64 -54.55
N VAL A 941 -2.02 33.32 -55.81
CA VAL A 941 -2.73 34.22 -56.75
C VAL A 941 -4.21 33.87 -56.83
N THR A 942 -5.04 34.83 -57.17
CA THR A 942 -6.47 34.58 -57.41
C THR A 942 -6.65 33.62 -58.57
N GLY A 943 -7.36 32.52 -58.36
CA GLY A 943 -7.79 31.62 -59.43
C GLY A 943 -8.90 32.26 -60.26
N ASN A 944 -8.89 32.07 -61.58
CA ASN A 944 -10.00 32.48 -62.46
C ASN A 944 -11.28 31.68 -62.19
#